data_AF-A0A2J7VWT5-F1
#
_entry.id   AF-A0A2J7VWT5-F1
#
_cell.length_a   1.000
_cell.length_b   1.000
_cell.length_c   1.000
_cell.angle_alpha   90.00
_cell.angle_beta   90.00
_cell.angle_gamma   90.00
#
_symmetry.space_group_name_H-M   'P 1'
#
loop_
_entity.id
_entity.type
_entity.pdbx_description
1 polymer ?
#
loop_
_entity_poly.entity_id
_entity_poly.type
_entity_poly.pdbx_seq_one_letter_code
_entity_poly.pdbx_strand_id
1 'polypeptide(L)'
;MFSTPFLDLPPLAGAGGTVRLPGSKSISNRVLLLAALARGTTTVHDLLDSDDTRVMLDALAALGCRIDRAGAALRIEGLDGRLRTPRAKLFLGNAGTAMRPLTAALSLLGGEFELSGVPRMHERPIGDLVDALAQLGCRIDYLGNPGYPPLAIHPAPLDTLQLAAPIRVRGDVSSQFLTALLLALPLAAGRDITIEVIGELISKPYIEITLNLLSRFGIEVRREGWERFVIPAGSRYRSPGDIHVEADASSASYFIALGAIAKGEGIRIEGVGADSIQGDIRFVEAARQMGARIDSGPNWLAISRGAWPLKAIELDANHIPDAAMTLAVMALYADGPCLLRNIASWRVKETDRIDAMARELRKLGAVVEDGPDFLRVHPLRAADWRAASIRTYDDHRVAMCFSLAAFNPSGLPVRILEPHCVAKTFPDYFETLFSVAEAAEVPVICIDGPTASGKGTLAVAVAYQLGYHYLDSGTLYRVTGLAMRRSGLEADATHEARIAELARTLPLRFADGKVLLAGEDVSDAIRTEAAGMDASRVSALPAVRQALLALQKSFRRLPGLVADGRDMGTVVFPDAALKVYLTASAAQRAERRFKQLVSKGISTTLDGLRADLEARDLRDSSRSVAPLKPAPDARLLDNSALSVEQSVERVLVLWQEVQPFKSS
;
A
#
# COMPACT_ATOMS: atom_id res chain seq x y z
N MET A 1 -0.90 -6.70 1.64
CA MET A 1 -0.67 -5.39 2.28
C MET A 1 0.32 -5.56 3.42
N PHE A 2 1.34 -4.71 3.48
CA PHE A 2 2.32 -4.70 4.57
C PHE A 2 1.75 -4.03 5.82
N SER A 3 1.49 -4.82 6.87
CA SER A 3 1.04 -4.34 8.19
C SER A 3 2.18 -4.27 9.22
N THR A 4 3.43 -4.26 8.76
CA THR A 4 4.62 -4.22 9.61
C THR A 4 4.84 -2.83 10.20
N PRO A 5 5.55 -2.68 11.33
CA PRO A 5 5.88 -1.36 11.89
C PRO A 5 6.73 -0.50 10.95
N PHE A 6 7.55 -1.14 10.12
CA PHE A 6 8.32 -0.51 9.07
C PHE A 6 8.49 -1.46 7.88
N LEU A 7 8.84 -0.91 6.72
CA LEU A 7 9.24 -1.64 5.53
C LEU A 7 10.59 -1.10 5.05
N ASP A 8 11.58 -1.98 4.97
CA ASP A 8 12.89 -1.65 4.41
C ASP A 8 12.87 -1.87 2.90
N LEU A 9 12.98 -0.78 2.15
CA LEU A 9 13.16 -0.81 0.71
C LEU A 9 14.66 -0.99 0.44
N PRO A 10 15.09 -2.12 -0.15
CA PRO A 10 16.48 -2.28 -0.53
C PRO A 10 16.82 -1.30 -1.67
N PRO A 11 18.11 -1.13 -2.00
CA PRO A 11 18.51 -0.30 -3.13
C PRO A 11 17.89 -0.80 -4.44
N LEU A 12 17.03 0.02 -5.03
CA LEU A 12 16.37 -0.25 -6.31
C LEU A 12 17.17 0.43 -7.44
N ALA A 13 17.21 -0.20 -8.61
CA ALA A 13 18.04 0.24 -9.72
C ALA A 13 17.24 0.41 -11.03
N GLY A 14 16.39 -0.55 -11.33
CA GLY A 14 15.65 -0.63 -12.57
C GLY A 14 14.14 -0.66 -12.35
N ALA A 15 13.38 -0.32 -13.38
CA ALA A 15 11.94 -0.53 -13.41
C ALA A 15 11.46 -0.88 -14.82
N GLY A 16 10.52 -1.82 -14.88
CA GLY A 16 9.99 -2.39 -16.11
C GLY A 16 8.65 -3.08 -15.87
N GLY A 17 7.68 -2.84 -16.75
CA GLY A 17 6.42 -3.59 -16.76
C GLY A 17 5.17 -2.71 -16.82
N THR A 18 4.03 -3.33 -16.50
CA THR A 18 2.71 -2.69 -16.55
C THR A 18 2.06 -2.71 -15.18
N VAL A 19 1.52 -1.57 -14.75
CA VAL A 19 0.73 -1.44 -13.53
C VAL A 19 -0.70 -1.03 -13.88
N ARG A 20 -1.67 -1.59 -13.15
CA ARG A 20 -3.06 -1.13 -13.15
C ARG A 20 -3.33 -0.50 -11.79
N LEU A 21 -3.70 0.78 -11.79
CA LEU A 21 -3.90 1.53 -10.56
C LEU A 21 -5.33 1.33 -10.05
N PRO A 22 -5.57 1.47 -8.73
CA PRO A 22 -6.92 1.43 -8.19
C PRO A 22 -7.72 2.67 -8.59
N GLY A 23 -9.05 2.61 -8.44
CA GLY A 23 -9.95 3.72 -8.71
C GLY A 23 -9.60 4.98 -7.90
N SER A 24 -9.95 6.15 -8.45
CA SER A 24 -9.75 7.44 -7.80
C SER A 24 -10.59 7.56 -6.54
N LYS A 25 -9.96 7.87 -5.39
CA LYS A 25 -10.67 8.13 -4.12
C LYS A 25 -11.66 9.28 -4.26
N SER A 26 -11.24 10.34 -4.94
CA SER A 26 -12.03 11.56 -5.11
C SER A 26 -13.25 11.35 -5.99
N ILE A 27 -13.14 10.52 -7.04
CA ILE A 27 -14.28 10.13 -7.89
C ILE A 27 -15.16 9.15 -7.13
N SER A 28 -14.58 8.12 -6.51
CA SER A 28 -15.30 7.07 -5.78
C SER A 28 -16.29 7.65 -4.77
N ASN A 29 -15.83 8.49 -3.83
CA ASN A 29 -16.72 9.05 -2.80
C ASN A 29 -17.79 10.01 -3.33
N ARG A 30 -17.52 10.72 -4.45
CA ARG A 30 -18.53 11.54 -5.12
C ARG A 30 -19.58 10.68 -5.80
N VAL A 31 -19.15 9.65 -6.53
CA VAL A 31 -20.04 8.70 -7.20
C VAL A 31 -20.90 7.96 -6.19
N LEU A 32 -20.34 7.51 -5.07
CA LEU A 32 -21.11 6.88 -3.99
C LEU A 32 -22.23 7.79 -3.47
N LEU A 33 -21.91 9.05 -3.15
CA LEU A 33 -22.92 10.00 -2.69
C LEU A 33 -23.96 10.31 -3.78
N LEU A 34 -23.53 10.57 -5.02
CA LEU A 34 -24.43 10.88 -6.13
C LEU A 34 -25.37 9.70 -6.45
N ALA A 35 -24.85 8.48 -6.48
CA ALA A 35 -25.64 7.26 -6.67
C ALA A 35 -26.67 7.08 -5.54
N ALA A 36 -26.29 7.38 -4.30
CA ALA A 36 -27.20 7.35 -3.16
C ALA A 36 -28.28 8.45 -3.22
N LEU A 37 -27.97 9.64 -3.74
CA LEU A 37 -28.95 10.73 -3.86
C LEU A 37 -29.87 10.58 -5.07
N ALA A 38 -29.46 9.81 -6.08
CA ALA A 38 -30.16 9.67 -7.35
C ALA A 38 -31.47 8.89 -7.27
N ARG A 39 -32.36 9.17 -8.23
CA ARG A 39 -33.48 8.29 -8.56
C ARG A 39 -32.98 7.11 -9.39
N GLY A 40 -33.34 5.89 -8.98
CA GLY A 40 -33.04 4.65 -9.70
C GLY A 40 -31.87 3.88 -9.09
N THR A 41 -31.35 2.91 -9.84
CA THR A 41 -30.21 2.09 -9.42
C THR A 41 -28.99 2.44 -10.25
N THR A 42 -27.83 2.64 -9.61
CA THR A 42 -26.54 2.87 -10.27
C THR A 42 -25.62 1.67 -10.04
N THR A 43 -25.03 1.13 -11.10
CA THR A 43 -23.94 0.15 -11.04
C THR A 43 -22.61 0.88 -11.14
N VAL A 44 -21.78 0.76 -10.12
CA VAL A 44 -20.46 1.40 -10.01
C VAL A 44 -19.38 0.37 -10.22
N HIS A 45 -18.55 0.58 -11.24
CA HIS A 45 -17.42 -0.27 -11.60
C HIS A 45 -16.10 0.37 -11.15
N ASP A 46 -15.10 -0.47 -10.86
CA ASP A 46 -13.73 -0.05 -10.51
C ASP A 46 -13.65 0.89 -9.29
N LEU A 47 -14.64 0.80 -8.39
CA LEU A 47 -14.65 1.57 -7.15
C LEU A 47 -13.40 1.24 -6.32
N LEU A 48 -12.74 2.27 -5.81
CA LEU A 48 -11.67 2.09 -4.83
C LEU A 48 -12.19 1.36 -3.59
N ASP A 49 -11.54 0.26 -3.21
CA ASP A 49 -11.73 -0.36 -1.89
C ASP A 49 -10.68 0.19 -0.93
N SER A 50 -11.05 1.22 -0.16
CA SER A 50 -10.19 1.85 0.84
C SER A 50 -10.97 2.23 2.09
N ASP A 51 -10.27 2.63 3.16
CA ASP A 51 -10.93 3.05 4.40
C ASP A 51 -11.92 4.20 4.17
N ASP A 52 -11.59 5.17 3.31
CA ASP A 52 -12.44 6.32 2.97
C ASP A 52 -13.73 5.90 2.24
N THR A 53 -13.70 4.89 1.36
CA THR A 53 -14.91 4.42 0.66
C THR A 53 -15.71 3.43 1.50
N ARG A 54 -15.06 2.65 2.36
CA ARG A 54 -15.74 1.77 3.34
C ARG A 54 -16.57 2.57 4.32
N VAL A 55 -16.03 3.61 4.95
CA VAL A 55 -16.80 4.46 5.87
C VAL A 55 -17.94 5.22 5.15
N MET A 56 -17.76 5.57 3.88
CA MET A 56 -18.84 6.14 3.07
C MET A 56 -19.95 5.11 2.82
N LEU A 57 -19.60 3.89 2.40
CA LEU A 57 -20.57 2.81 2.19
C LEU A 57 -21.34 2.47 3.47
N ASP A 58 -20.65 2.40 4.61
CA ASP A 58 -21.26 2.16 5.92
C ASP A 58 -22.24 3.29 6.28
N ALA A 59 -21.85 4.54 6.05
CA ALA A 59 -22.73 5.69 6.28
C ALA A 59 -23.97 5.66 5.37
N LEU A 60 -23.80 5.36 4.08
CA LEU A 60 -24.91 5.25 3.13
C LEU A 60 -25.86 4.09 3.49
N ALA A 61 -25.33 2.95 3.94
CA ALA A 61 -26.11 1.84 4.44
C ALA A 61 -26.92 2.22 5.70
N ALA A 62 -26.31 2.95 6.65
CA ALA A 62 -26.98 3.45 7.85
C ALA A 62 -28.13 4.43 7.52
N LEU A 63 -27.98 5.22 6.44
CA LEU A 63 -29.03 6.11 5.92
C LEU A 63 -30.15 5.36 5.16
N GLY A 64 -29.98 4.06 4.95
CA GLY A 64 -30.95 3.16 4.33
C GLY A 64 -30.79 2.98 2.82
N CYS A 65 -29.63 3.28 2.24
CA CYS A 65 -29.34 2.90 0.87
C CYS A 65 -29.19 1.39 0.76
N ARG A 66 -29.83 0.76 -0.23
CA ARG A 66 -29.59 -0.64 -0.55
C ARG A 66 -28.34 -0.74 -1.42
N ILE A 67 -27.34 -1.46 -0.93
CA ILE A 67 -26.04 -1.63 -1.58
C ILE A 67 -25.77 -3.12 -1.73
N ASP A 68 -25.78 -3.61 -2.97
CA ASP A 68 -25.55 -5.01 -3.30
C ASP A 68 -24.23 -5.16 -4.07
N ARG A 69 -23.40 -6.15 -3.73
CA ARG A 69 -22.19 -6.48 -4.52
C ARG A 69 -22.59 -7.37 -5.71
N ALA A 70 -22.14 -7.00 -6.90
CA ALA A 70 -22.34 -7.73 -8.15
C ALA A 70 -20.97 -8.05 -8.78
N GLY A 71 -20.34 -9.14 -8.32
CA GLY A 71 -18.95 -9.44 -8.68
C GLY A 71 -18.00 -8.37 -8.12
N ALA A 72 -17.22 -7.74 -9.00
CA ALA A 72 -16.35 -6.61 -8.64
C ALA A 72 -17.07 -5.25 -8.61
N ALA A 73 -18.30 -5.17 -9.13
CA ALA A 73 -19.09 -3.94 -9.18
C ALA A 73 -20.02 -3.81 -7.96
N LEU A 74 -20.45 -2.58 -7.67
CA LEU A 74 -21.40 -2.25 -6.61
C LEU A 74 -22.69 -1.69 -7.20
N ARG A 75 -23.83 -2.27 -6.81
CA ARG A 75 -25.16 -1.81 -7.22
C ARG A 75 -25.79 -1.03 -6.08
N ILE A 76 -26.09 0.25 -6.31
CA ILE A 76 -26.64 1.18 -5.31
C ILE A 76 -28.04 1.59 -5.74
N GLU A 77 -29.05 1.24 -4.94
CA GLU A 77 -30.40 1.79 -5.07
C GLU A 77 -30.46 3.13 -4.35
N GLY A 78 -30.65 4.20 -5.11
CA GLY A 78 -30.67 5.55 -4.58
C GLY A 78 -31.92 5.85 -3.75
N LEU A 79 -31.80 6.85 -2.89
CA LEU A 79 -32.81 7.33 -1.96
C LEU A 79 -33.84 8.25 -2.62
N ASP A 80 -33.60 8.70 -3.87
CA ASP A 80 -34.43 9.71 -4.55
C ASP A 80 -34.64 10.97 -3.68
N GLY A 81 -33.58 11.40 -2.99
CA GLY A 81 -33.60 12.52 -2.05
C GLY A 81 -34.47 12.34 -0.80
N ARG A 82 -34.88 11.10 -0.47
CA ARG A 82 -35.74 10.79 0.68
C ARG A 82 -35.04 9.84 1.65
N LEU A 83 -34.78 10.32 2.86
CA LEU A 83 -34.20 9.51 3.92
C LEU A 83 -35.14 8.36 4.32
N ARG A 84 -34.59 7.14 4.38
CA ARG A 84 -35.28 5.99 4.99
C ARG A 84 -35.00 5.93 6.49
N THR A 85 -33.80 6.36 6.89
CA THR A 85 -33.40 6.50 8.29
C THR A 85 -33.18 7.98 8.62
N PRO A 86 -34.16 8.69 9.22
CA PRO A 86 -34.04 10.12 9.48
C PRO A 86 -33.16 10.45 10.70
N ARG A 87 -32.61 9.43 11.38
CA ARG A 87 -31.74 9.57 12.55
C ARG A 87 -30.58 8.61 12.51
N ALA A 88 -29.34 9.09 12.50
CA ALA A 88 -28.16 8.22 12.51
C ALA A 88 -26.94 8.87 13.15
N LYS A 89 -26.09 8.05 13.78
CA LYS A 89 -24.73 8.41 14.16
C LYS A 89 -23.77 7.80 13.16
N LEU A 90 -22.96 8.63 12.51
CA LEU A 90 -22.09 8.25 11.41
C LEU A 90 -20.63 8.48 11.82
N PHE A 91 -19.88 7.38 11.95
CA PHE A 91 -18.44 7.44 12.16
C PHE A 91 -17.72 7.41 10.80
N LEU A 92 -16.97 8.48 10.50
CA LEU A 92 -16.36 8.71 9.18
C LEU A 92 -14.83 8.63 9.20
N GLY A 93 -14.24 8.03 10.24
CA GLY A 93 -12.79 7.86 10.37
C GLY A 93 -12.01 9.16 10.18
N ASN A 94 -10.96 9.14 9.36
CA ASN A 94 -10.24 10.34 8.89
C ASN A 94 -10.59 10.70 7.42
N ALA A 95 -11.79 10.35 6.96
CA ALA A 95 -12.23 10.50 5.58
C ALA A 95 -12.85 11.89 5.34
N GLY A 96 -12.00 12.86 4.98
CA GLY A 96 -12.48 14.22 4.70
C GLY A 96 -13.41 14.29 3.50
N THR A 97 -13.16 13.43 2.51
CA THR A 97 -13.96 13.29 1.29
C THR A 97 -15.35 12.68 1.53
N ALA A 98 -15.59 12.07 2.70
CA ALA A 98 -16.92 11.66 3.16
C ALA A 98 -17.55 12.70 4.09
N MET A 99 -16.80 13.18 5.10
CA MET A 99 -17.28 14.13 6.10
C MET A 99 -17.92 15.38 5.49
N ARG A 100 -17.24 16.09 4.58
CA ARG A 100 -17.74 17.38 4.06
C ARG A 100 -18.99 17.20 3.19
N PRO A 101 -19.00 16.31 2.18
CA PRO A 101 -20.19 16.12 1.35
C PRO A 101 -21.39 15.58 2.14
N LEU A 102 -21.18 14.66 3.09
CA LEU A 102 -22.27 14.16 3.94
C LEU A 102 -22.83 15.25 4.86
N THR A 103 -21.99 16.10 5.46
CA THR A 103 -22.48 17.26 6.23
C THR A 103 -23.43 18.10 5.38
N ALA A 104 -23.02 18.50 4.17
CA ALA A 104 -23.85 19.33 3.31
C ALA A 104 -25.15 18.63 2.85
N ALA A 105 -25.06 17.38 2.40
CA ALA A 105 -26.22 16.64 1.92
C ALA A 105 -27.24 16.39 3.04
N LEU A 106 -26.79 15.97 4.22
CA LEU A 106 -27.66 15.66 5.35
C LEU A 106 -28.35 16.90 5.93
N SER A 107 -27.71 18.07 5.88
CA SER A 107 -28.33 19.35 6.23
C SER A 107 -29.53 19.72 5.34
N LEU A 108 -29.57 19.23 4.10
CA LEU A 108 -30.66 19.51 3.15
C LEU A 108 -31.68 18.38 3.04
N LEU A 109 -31.38 17.17 3.52
CA LEU A 109 -32.31 16.04 3.50
C LEU A 109 -33.32 16.04 4.67
N GLY A 110 -33.11 16.88 5.70
CA GLY A 110 -34.11 17.12 6.77
C GLY A 110 -34.19 16.04 7.85
N GLY A 111 -33.05 15.49 8.30
CA GLY A 111 -32.95 14.52 9.41
C GLY A 111 -32.09 15.01 10.58
N GLU A 112 -31.89 14.16 11.58
CA GLU A 112 -31.10 14.43 12.79
C GLU A 112 -29.88 13.50 12.83
N PHE A 113 -28.67 14.06 12.72
CA PHE A 113 -27.46 13.26 12.52
C PHE A 113 -26.31 13.69 13.42
N GLU A 114 -25.50 12.72 13.82
CA GLU A 114 -24.22 12.97 14.49
C GLU A 114 -23.09 12.47 13.58
N LEU A 115 -22.15 13.34 13.22
CA LEU A 115 -21.00 12.99 12.39
C LEU A 115 -19.72 13.12 13.21
N SER A 116 -18.96 12.05 13.31
CA SER A 116 -17.71 11.99 14.09
C SER A 116 -16.60 11.25 13.35
N GLY A 117 -15.39 11.24 13.91
CA GLY A 117 -14.25 10.54 13.34
C GLY A 117 -13.19 10.22 14.38
N VAL A 118 -11.99 9.88 13.91
CA VAL A 118 -10.81 9.71 14.78
C VAL A 118 -10.34 11.08 15.30
N PRO A 119 -9.51 11.16 16.36
CA PRO A 119 -9.05 12.43 16.93
C PRO A 119 -8.52 13.43 15.90
N ARG A 120 -7.74 12.96 14.92
CA ARG A 120 -7.23 13.81 13.83
C ARG A 120 -8.34 14.47 13.00
N MET A 121 -9.50 13.82 12.82
CA MET A 121 -10.64 14.44 12.12
C MET A 121 -11.17 15.67 12.86
N HIS A 122 -11.06 15.70 14.20
CA HIS A 122 -11.51 16.80 15.04
C HIS A 122 -10.56 18.01 15.03
N GLU A 123 -9.46 17.91 14.26
CA GLU A 123 -8.50 19.00 14.01
C GLU A 123 -8.56 19.47 12.55
N ARG A 124 -9.42 18.86 11.72
CA ARG A 124 -9.53 19.22 10.30
C ARG A 124 -10.67 20.20 10.07
N PRO A 125 -10.42 21.36 9.44
CA PRO A 125 -11.40 22.44 9.35
C PRO A 125 -12.65 22.04 8.58
N ILE A 126 -13.81 22.45 9.09
CA ILE A 126 -15.12 22.36 8.42
C ILE A 126 -15.95 23.65 8.59
N GLY A 127 -15.45 24.61 9.37
CA GLY A 127 -16.13 25.87 9.69
C GLY A 127 -16.74 26.59 8.50
N ASP A 128 -15.95 26.87 7.46
CA ASP A 128 -16.44 27.60 6.28
C ASP A 128 -17.61 26.90 5.57
N LEU A 129 -17.67 25.56 5.63
CA LEU A 129 -18.82 24.81 5.10
C LEU A 129 -20.04 24.96 6.00
N VAL A 130 -19.86 24.87 7.32
CA VAL A 130 -20.95 25.07 8.30
C VAL A 130 -21.49 26.49 8.20
N ASP A 131 -20.64 27.50 8.05
CA ASP A 131 -21.03 28.89 7.88
C ASP A 131 -21.80 29.11 6.56
N ALA A 132 -21.40 28.44 5.48
CA ALA A 132 -22.13 28.46 4.21
C ALA A 132 -23.51 27.79 4.32
N LEU A 133 -23.63 26.69 5.06
CA LEU A 133 -24.91 26.04 5.31
C LEU A 133 -25.79 26.85 6.29
N ALA A 134 -25.19 27.54 7.25
CA ALA A 134 -25.90 28.42 8.18
C ALA A 134 -26.54 29.62 7.46
N GLN A 135 -25.92 30.15 6.39
CA GLN A 135 -26.53 31.17 5.52
C GLN A 135 -27.84 30.70 4.89
N LEU A 136 -28.03 29.38 4.72
CA LEU A 136 -29.28 28.79 4.22
C LEU A 136 -30.34 28.62 5.30
N GLY A 137 -30.00 28.85 6.57
CA GLY A 137 -30.84 28.53 7.72
C GLY A 137 -30.67 27.09 8.21
N CYS A 138 -29.68 26.33 7.71
CA CYS A 138 -29.38 25.00 8.27
C CYS A 138 -28.81 25.13 9.68
N ARG A 139 -29.25 24.27 10.59
CA ARG A 139 -28.77 24.24 11.98
C ARG A 139 -27.80 23.08 12.20
N ILE A 140 -26.56 23.44 12.56
CA ILE A 140 -25.47 22.48 12.81
C ILE A 140 -24.74 22.94 14.07
N ASP A 141 -24.67 22.08 15.08
CA ASP A 141 -23.96 22.35 16.32
C ASP A 141 -22.59 21.64 16.32
N TYR A 142 -21.55 22.31 16.80
CA TYR A 142 -20.26 21.69 17.11
C TYR A 142 -20.35 20.96 18.45
N LEU A 143 -20.04 19.67 18.46
CA LEU A 143 -20.04 18.86 19.68
C LEU A 143 -18.69 18.88 20.41
N GLY A 144 -17.67 19.49 19.81
CA GLY A 144 -16.34 19.69 20.37
C GLY A 144 -15.85 21.12 20.13
N ASN A 145 -14.76 21.27 19.37
CA ASN A 145 -14.16 22.58 19.09
C ASN A 145 -14.93 23.30 17.95
N PRO A 146 -15.26 24.59 18.10
CA PRO A 146 -15.86 25.37 17.02
C PRO A 146 -15.01 25.34 15.74
N GLY A 147 -15.65 25.10 14.60
CA GLY A 147 -15.01 25.02 13.28
C GLY A 147 -14.48 23.63 12.91
N TYR A 148 -14.65 22.62 13.78
CA TYR A 148 -14.15 21.26 13.59
C TYR A 148 -15.18 20.20 13.99
N PRO A 149 -15.20 19.00 13.36
CA PRO A 149 -16.00 17.88 13.86
C PRO A 149 -15.63 17.51 15.31
N PRO A 150 -16.50 16.80 16.07
CA PRO A 150 -17.77 16.21 15.67
C PRO A 150 -18.92 17.23 15.54
N LEU A 151 -19.91 16.90 14.70
CA LEU A 151 -21.05 17.77 14.37
C LEU A 151 -22.38 17.08 14.71
N ALA A 152 -23.34 17.86 15.21
CA ALA A 152 -24.75 17.49 15.25
C ALA A 152 -25.53 18.30 14.21
N ILE A 153 -26.20 17.62 13.28
CA ILE A 153 -27.03 18.22 12.23
C ILE A 153 -28.48 18.06 12.64
N HIS A 154 -29.23 19.16 12.60
CA HIS A 154 -30.65 19.19 12.97
C HIS A 154 -31.55 19.30 11.74
N PRO A 155 -32.80 18.82 11.83
CA PRO A 155 -33.74 18.92 10.71
C PRO A 155 -34.10 20.38 10.42
N ALA A 156 -34.06 20.76 9.14
CA ALA A 156 -34.54 22.03 8.62
C ALA A 156 -35.56 21.76 7.50
N PRO A 157 -36.81 22.26 7.57
CA PRO A 157 -37.75 22.15 6.48
C PRO A 157 -37.23 22.86 5.21
N LEU A 158 -37.27 22.20 4.06
CA LEU A 158 -36.73 22.73 2.80
C LEU A 158 -37.36 24.06 2.37
N ASP A 159 -38.64 24.28 2.71
CA ASP A 159 -39.40 25.51 2.45
C ASP A 159 -38.95 26.70 3.33
N THR A 160 -38.19 26.44 4.39
CA THR A 160 -37.63 27.49 5.26
C THR A 160 -36.22 27.96 4.82
N LEU A 161 -35.63 27.31 3.80
CA LEU A 161 -34.27 27.62 3.37
C LEU A 161 -34.16 28.99 2.70
N GLN A 162 -33.10 29.72 3.04
CA GLN A 162 -32.81 31.06 2.52
C GLN A 162 -32.07 30.98 1.19
N LEU A 163 -32.81 30.69 0.11
CA LEU A 163 -32.26 30.43 -1.24
C LEU A 163 -32.35 31.65 -2.20
N ALA A 164 -32.86 32.78 -1.73
CA ALA A 164 -33.07 33.96 -2.57
C ALA A 164 -31.79 34.76 -2.83
N ALA A 165 -30.83 34.72 -1.89
CA ALA A 165 -29.54 35.38 -2.00
C ALA A 165 -28.44 34.38 -2.37
N PRO A 166 -27.34 34.82 -3.02
CA PRO A 166 -26.18 33.97 -3.25
C PRO A 166 -25.56 33.48 -1.94
N ILE A 167 -25.23 32.18 -1.90
CA ILE A 167 -24.51 31.54 -0.79
C ILE A 167 -23.03 31.84 -0.99
N ARG A 168 -22.37 32.40 0.02
CA ARG A 168 -20.96 32.74 -0.08
C ARG A 168 -20.09 31.72 0.61
N VAL A 169 -19.05 31.24 -0.08
CA VAL A 169 -18.08 30.28 0.45
C VAL A 169 -16.66 30.70 0.09
N ARG A 170 -15.72 30.51 1.00
CA ARG A 170 -14.30 30.80 0.76
C ARG A 170 -13.70 29.83 -0.26
N GLY A 171 -13.02 30.37 -1.27
CA GLY A 171 -12.33 29.61 -2.31
C GLY A 171 -10.90 29.22 -1.97
N ASP A 172 -10.29 29.88 -0.98
CA ASP A 172 -8.86 29.87 -0.70
C ASP A 172 -8.44 28.88 0.41
N VAL A 173 -9.40 28.25 1.08
CA VAL A 173 -9.15 27.32 2.20
C VAL A 173 -9.17 25.86 1.75
N SER A 174 -10.26 25.42 1.12
CA SER A 174 -10.43 24.03 0.68
C SER A 174 -11.49 23.90 -0.39
N SER A 175 -11.14 23.25 -1.52
CA SER A 175 -12.11 22.91 -2.57
C SER A 175 -13.24 22.00 -2.07
N GLN A 176 -13.02 21.24 -0.98
CA GLN A 176 -14.02 20.31 -0.47
C GLN A 176 -15.30 21.01 -0.03
N PHE A 177 -15.23 22.26 0.44
CA PHE A 177 -16.41 23.02 0.88
C PHE A 177 -17.29 23.40 -0.30
N LEU A 178 -16.71 24.02 -1.34
CA LEU A 178 -17.43 24.33 -2.58
C LEU A 178 -17.98 23.06 -3.23
N THR A 179 -17.21 21.97 -3.31
CA THR A 179 -17.74 20.71 -3.88
C THR A 179 -18.87 20.11 -3.05
N ALA A 180 -18.81 20.20 -1.72
CA ALA A 180 -19.88 19.70 -0.86
C ALA A 180 -21.19 20.47 -1.12
N LEU A 181 -21.11 21.80 -1.26
CA LEU A 181 -22.26 22.62 -1.62
C LEU A 181 -22.80 22.28 -3.02
N LEU A 182 -21.92 22.16 -4.02
CA LEU A 182 -22.31 21.78 -5.40
C LEU A 182 -23.01 20.41 -5.45
N LEU A 183 -22.60 19.45 -4.62
CA LEU A 183 -23.22 18.13 -4.51
C LEU A 183 -24.54 18.15 -3.71
N ALA A 184 -24.71 19.06 -2.77
CA ALA A 184 -25.87 19.08 -1.89
C ALA A 184 -27.02 19.93 -2.43
N LEU A 185 -26.73 21.14 -2.92
CA LEU A 185 -27.74 22.14 -3.30
C LEU A 185 -28.77 21.69 -4.36
N PRO A 186 -28.47 20.78 -5.31
CA PRO A 186 -29.50 20.22 -6.19
C PRO A 186 -30.70 19.61 -5.43
N LEU A 187 -30.53 19.17 -4.18
CA LEU A 187 -31.61 18.65 -3.34
C LEU A 187 -32.66 19.70 -2.96
N ALA A 188 -32.28 20.98 -2.98
CA ALA A 188 -33.13 22.10 -2.57
C ALA A 188 -33.52 23.03 -3.74
N ALA A 189 -33.20 22.67 -4.99
CA ALA A 189 -33.31 23.54 -6.17
C ALA A 189 -34.76 23.75 -6.67
N GLY A 190 -35.67 24.22 -5.82
CA GLY A 190 -37.01 24.69 -6.24
C GLY A 190 -36.98 25.99 -7.06
N ARG A 191 -35.84 26.68 -7.02
CA ARG A 191 -35.46 27.87 -7.80
C ARG A 191 -33.99 27.76 -8.17
N ASP A 192 -33.50 28.68 -9.02
CA ASP A 192 -32.06 28.81 -9.25
C ASP A 192 -31.36 29.14 -7.92
N ILE A 193 -30.31 28.39 -7.60
CA ILE A 193 -29.48 28.59 -6.42
C ILE A 193 -28.09 29.03 -6.88
N THR A 194 -27.60 30.13 -6.33
CA THR A 194 -26.31 30.72 -6.70
C THR A 194 -25.31 30.54 -5.56
N ILE A 195 -24.11 30.06 -5.90
CA ILE A 195 -22.92 30.09 -5.02
C ILE A 195 -21.96 31.16 -5.54
N GLU A 196 -21.46 32.00 -4.63
CA GLU A 196 -20.39 32.98 -4.89
C GLU A 196 -19.13 32.57 -4.12
N VAL A 197 -18.00 32.53 -4.82
CA VAL A 197 -16.70 32.20 -4.25
C VAL A 197 -16.01 33.48 -3.77
N ILE A 198 -15.64 33.50 -2.49
CA ILE A 198 -14.85 34.59 -1.90
C ILE A 198 -13.36 34.27 -2.05
N GLY A 199 -12.60 35.22 -2.61
CA GLY A 199 -11.14 35.10 -2.76
C GLY A 199 -10.72 34.23 -3.95
N GLU A 200 -9.44 33.88 -4.01
CA GLU A 200 -8.91 33.04 -5.08
C GLU A 200 -9.28 31.57 -4.88
N LEU A 201 -9.91 30.97 -5.90
CA LEU A 201 -10.28 29.57 -5.85
C LEU A 201 -9.05 28.65 -6.03
N ILE A 202 -8.72 27.90 -4.98
CA ILE A 202 -7.67 26.87 -5.04
C ILE A 202 -8.23 25.53 -5.50
N SER A 203 -7.34 24.67 -5.99
CA SER A 203 -7.65 23.26 -6.29
C SER A 203 -8.84 23.08 -7.26
N LYS A 204 -8.93 23.99 -8.25
CA LYS A 204 -9.92 24.00 -9.36
C LYS A 204 -10.19 22.62 -9.98
N PRO A 205 -9.19 21.73 -10.19
CA PRO A 205 -9.45 20.37 -10.70
C PRO A 205 -10.50 19.56 -9.95
N TYR A 206 -10.58 19.68 -8.62
CA TYR A 206 -11.60 18.94 -7.86
C TYR A 206 -13.01 19.49 -8.09
N ILE A 207 -13.13 20.77 -8.44
CA ILE A 207 -14.40 21.36 -8.83
C ILE A 207 -14.79 20.83 -10.20
N GLU A 208 -13.86 20.73 -11.15
CA GLU A 208 -14.13 20.18 -12.48
C GLU A 208 -14.59 18.72 -12.42
N ILE A 209 -13.93 17.87 -11.62
CA ILE A 209 -14.40 16.49 -11.38
C ILE A 209 -15.85 16.52 -10.87
N THR A 210 -16.16 17.42 -9.95
CA THR A 210 -17.51 17.53 -9.38
C THR A 210 -18.54 17.95 -10.43
N LEU A 211 -18.25 18.97 -11.25
CA LEU A 211 -19.15 19.44 -12.31
C LEU A 211 -19.39 18.35 -13.37
N ASN A 212 -18.34 17.66 -13.79
CA ASN A 212 -18.44 16.56 -14.76
C ASN A 212 -19.30 15.40 -14.22
N LEU A 213 -19.12 15.04 -12.94
CA LEU A 213 -19.94 14.01 -12.31
C LEU A 213 -21.40 14.47 -12.13
N LEU A 214 -21.63 15.73 -11.73
CA LEU A 214 -22.98 16.30 -11.63
C LEU A 214 -23.73 16.21 -12.96
N SER A 215 -23.09 16.57 -14.08
CA SER A 215 -23.66 16.45 -15.42
C SER A 215 -24.05 15.00 -15.75
N ARG A 216 -23.18 14.02 -15.43
CA ARG A 216 -23.49 12.58 -15.62
C ARG A 216 -24.70 12.11 -14.80
N PHE A 217 -24.99 12.74 -13.67
CA PHE A 217 -26.16 12.47 -12.84
C PHE A 217 -27.35 13.41 -13.14
N GLY A 218 -27.30 14.14 -14.25
CA GLY A 218 -28.39 14.96 -14.79
C GLY A 218 -28.47 16.39 -14.23
N ILE A 219 -27.40 16.89 -13.60
CA ILE A 219 -27.33 18.25 -13.05
C ILE A 219 -26.36 19.11 -13.86
N GLU A 220 -26.89 20.04 -14.64
CA GLU A 220 -26.12 20.98 -15.46
C GLU A 220 -25.87 22.30 -14.70
N VAL A 221 -24.81 22.34 -13.90
CA VAL A 221 -24.41 23.57 -13.18
C VAL A 221 -23.87 24.59 -14.17
N ARG A 222 -24.47 25.78 -14.21
CA ARG A 222 -23.96 26.90 -15.00
C ARG A 222 -22.81 27.56 -14.24
N ARG A 223 -21.67 27.71 -14.91
CA ARG A 223 -20.46 28.30 -14.33
C ARG A 223 -20.17 29.66 -14.98
N GLU A 224 -20.10 30.71 -14.16
CA GLU A 224 -19.68 32.06 -14.54
C GLU A 224 -18.28 32.30 -13.97
N GLY A 225 -17.25 32.02 -14.79
CA GLY A 225 -15.85 32.06 -14.34
C GLY A 225 -15.56 31.03 -13.24
N TRP A 226 -14.76 31.40 -12.25
CA TRP A 226 -14.53 30.60 -11.04
C TRP A 226 -15.17 31.24 -9.79
N GLU A 227 -15.79 32.40 -9.98
CA GLU A 227 -16.35 33.25 -8.96
C GLU A 227 -17.81 32.89 -8.66
N ARG A 228 -18.52 32.28 -9.62
CA ARG A 228 -19.95 32.00 -9.47
C ARG A 228 -20.42 30.70 -10.13
N PHE A 229 -21.28 29.98 -9.42
CA PHE A 229 -21.92 28.74 -9.87
C PHE A 229 -23.42 28.82 -9.64
N VAL A 230 -24.21 28.44 -10.64
CA VAL A 230 -25.68 28.47 -10.59
C VAL A 230 -26.23 27.07 -10.81
N ILE A 231 -26.88 26.52 -9.77
CA ILE A 231 -27.63 25.27 -9.82
C ILE A 231 -29.03 25.59 -10.36
N PRO A 232 -29.45 25.03 -11.51
CA PRO A 232 -30.76 25.35 -12.09
C PRO A 232 -31.94 24.88 -11.26
N ALA A 233 -33.03 25.65 -11.29
CA ALA A 233 -34.32 25.23 -10.76
C ALA A 233 -34.78 23.89 -11.36
N GLY A 234 -35.39 23.04 -10.54
CA GLY A 234 -35.88 21.73 -10.92
C GLY A 234 -34.79 20.65 -11.05
N SER A 235 -33.55 20.95 -10.67
CA SER A 235 -32.46 19.97 -10.61
C SER A 235 -32.87 18.74 -9.80
N ARG A 236 -32.69 17.54 -10.38
CA ARG A 236 -32.96 16.25 -9.74
C ARG A 236 -31.97 15.22 -10.20
N TYR A 237 -31.36 14.52 -9.24
CA TYR A 237 -30.41 13.46 -9.53
C TYR A 237 -31.08 12.27 -10.21
N ARG A 238 -30.48 11.80 -11.31
CA ARG A 238 -30.91 10.61 -12.04
C ARG A 238 -29.74 9.65 -12.15
N SER A 239 -30.00 8.37 -11.93
CA SER A 239 -28.99 7.34 -12.16
C SER A 239 -28.57 7.32 -13.64
N PRO A 240 -27.26 7.28 -13.95
CA PRO A 240 -26.78 7.02 -15.30
C PRO A 240 -26.93 5.55 -15.73
N GLY A 241 -27.43 4.67 -14.85
CA GLY A 241 -27.42 3.23 -15.04
C GLY A 241 -26.08 2.62 -14.63
N ASP A 242 -25.04 2.92 -15.39
CA ASP A 242 -23.68 2.41 -15.17
C ASP A 242 -22.67 3.56 -15.13
N ILE A 243 -21.65 3.42 -14.26
CA ILE A 243 -20.53 4.37 -14.17
C ILE A 243 -19.22 3.66 -13.82
N HIS A 244 -18.16 4.00 -14.54
CA HIS A 244 -16.79 3.55 -14.24
C HIS A 244 -16.03 4.63 -13.49
N VAL A 245 -15.33 4.23 -12.43
CA VAL A 245 -14.39 5.08 -11.72
C VAL A 245 -13.03 5.01 -12.43
N GLU A 246 -12.52 6.15 -12.89
CA GLU A 246 -11.17 6.23 -13.46
C GLU A 246 -10.11 5.88 -12.40
N ALA A 247 -8.98 5.32 -12.84
CA ALA A 247 -7.87 5.06 -11.93
C ALA A 247 -7.27 6.36 -11.39
N ASP A 248 -6.72 6.32 -10.18
CA ASP A 248 -6.31 7.53 -9.45
C ASP A 248 -5.12 8.26 -10.10
N ALA A 249 -5.35 9.46 -10.63
CA ALA A 249 -4.31 10.24 -11.32
C ALA A 249 -3.21 10.71 -10.36
N SER A 250 -3.54 10.96 -9.08
CA SER A 250 -2.52 11.29 -8.09
C SER A 250 -1.61 10.09 -7.82
N SER A 251 -2.15 8.88 -7.72
CA SER A 251 -1.39 7.64 -7.57
C SER A 251 -0.55 7.32 -8.80
N ALA A 252 -1.03 7.71 -9.99
CA ALA A 252 -0.26 7.59 -11.22
C ALA A 252 1.05 8.39 -11.17
N SER A 253 1.09 9.51 -10.44
CA SER A 253 2.30 10.33 -10.31
C SER A 253 3.51 9.53 -9.80
N TYR A 254 3.31 8.56 -8.89
CA TYR A 254 4.41 7.75 -8.35
C TYR A 254 5.02 6.86 -9.43
N PHE A 255 4.20 6.30 -10.32
CA PHE A 255 4.65 5.43 -11.39
C PHE A 255 5.16 6.19 -12.61
N ILE A 256 4.65 7.41 -12.84
CA ILE A 256 5.25 8.36 -13.79
C ILE A 256 6.65 8.76 -13.29
N ALA A 257 6.79 9.11 -12.01
CA ALA A 257 8.07 9.43 -11.42
C ALA A 257 9.02 8.23 -11.41
N LEU A 258 8.52 7.02 -11.12
CA LEU A 258 9.28 5.78 -11.23
C LEU A 258 9.88 5.59 -12.63
N GLY A 259 9.05 5.71 -13.68
CA GLY A 259 9.51 5.61 -15.06
C GLY A 259 10.51 6.70 -15.44
N ALA A 260 10.42 7.89 -14.85
CA ALA A 260 11.36 8.98 -15.06
C ALA A 260 12.68 8.81 -14.28
N ILE A 261 12.63 8.21 -13.07
CA ILE A 261 13.75 8.07 -12.16
C ILE A 261 14.52 6.77 -12.38
N ALA A 262 13.88 5.65 -12.69
CA ALA A 262 14.54 4.33 -12.74
C ALA A 262 15.25 4.06 -14.08
N LYS A 263 16.23 3.14 -14.08
CA LYS A 263 16.81 2.62 -15.33
C LYS A 263 15.87 1.54 -15.91
N GLY A 264 16.07 1.11 -17.15
CA GLY A 264 15.31 -0.01 -17.73
C GLY A 264 14.30 0.40 -18.78
N GLU A 265 13.34 -0.49 -19.04
CA GLU A 265 12.37 -0.36 -20.15
C GLU A 265 11.28 0.69 -19.89
N GLY A 266 11.07 1.07 -18.64
CA GLY A 266 10.04 2.03 -18.25
C GLY A 266 8.73 1.37 -17.79
N ILE A 267 7.76 2.21 -17.46
CA ILE A 267 6.50 1.81 -16.84
C ILE A 267 5.33 2.12 -17.76
N ARG A 268 4.45 1.14 -17.96
CA ARG A 268 3.12 1.35 -18.52
C ARG A 268 2.09 1.42 -17.40
N ILE A 269 1.24 2.43 -17.43
CA ILE A 269 0.11 2.60 -16.51
C ILE A 269 -1.18 2.38 -17.29
N GLU A 270 -2.06 1.53 -16.77
CA GLU A 270 -3.41 1.31 -17.27
C GLU A 270 -4.47 1.91 -16.34
N GLY A 271 -5.58 2.37 -16.91
CA GLY A 271 -6.73 2.89 -16.17
C GLY A 271 -6.76 4.42 -16.04
N VAL A 272 -5.73 5.10 -16.56
CA VAL A 272 -5.66 6.56 -16.64
C VAL A 272 -4.82 6.95 -17.87
N GLY A 273 -5.20 8.02 -18.55
CA GLY A 273 -4.56 8.45 -19.80
C GLY A 273 -4.89 9.90 -20.15
N ALA A 274 -4.72 10.26 -21.43
CA ALA A 274 -4.83 11.64 -21.91
C ALA A 274 -6.22 12.28 -21.69
N ASP A 275 -7.28 11.47 -21.64
CA ASP A 275 -8.67 11.93 -21.53
C ASP A 275 -9.19 11.97 -20.08
N SER A 276 -8.32 11.82 -19.07
CA SER A 276 -8.75 11.80 -17.67
C SER A 276 -9.38 13.14 -17.25
N ILE A 277 -10.50 13.07 -16.53
CA ILE A 277 -11.14 14.26 -15.95
C ILE A 277 -10.41 14.79 -14.71
N GLN A 278 -9.41 14.07 -14.22
CA GLN A 278 -8.68 14.40 -13.00
C GLN A 278 -7.52 15.34 -13.32
N GLY A 279 -7.52 16.56 -12.76
CA GLY A 279 -6.45 17.52 -13.08
C GLY A 279 -5.04 17.10 -12.64
N ASP A 280 -4.90 16.16 -11.70
CA ASP A 280 -3.61 15.58 -11.32
C ASP A 280 -2.92 14.85 -12.50
N ILE A 281 -3.65 14.51 -13.58
CA ILE A 281 -3.05 14.01 -14.83
C ILE A 281 -2.03 14.98 -15.43
N ARG A 282 -2.15 16.28 -15.14
CA ARG A 282 -1.23 17.33 -15.57
C ARG A 282 0.16 17.19 -14.95
N PHE A 283 0.35 16.28 -13.98
CA PHE A 283 1.68 15.85 -13.55
C PHE A 283 2.55 15.37 -14.73
N VAL A 284 1.94 14.82 -15.78
CA VAL A 284 2.63 14.47 -17.03
C VAL A 284 3.35 15.69 -17.64
N GLU A 285 2.76 16.88 -17.59
CA GLU A 285 3.36 18.11 -18.11
C GLU A 285 4.63 18.47 -17.30
N ALA A 286 4.54 18.43 -15.97
CA ALA A 286 5.67 18.69 -15.08
C ALA A 286 6.80 17.64 -15.25
N ALA A 287 6.45 16.35 -15.33
CA ALA A 287 7.42 15.30 -15.56
C ALA A 287 8.12 15.43 -16.93
N ARG A 288 7.40 15.82 -17.99
CA ARG A 288 8.01 16.16 -19.30
C ARG A 288 8.95 17.36 -19.21
N GLN A 289 8.60 18.39 -18.45
CA GLN A 289 9.49 19.55 -18.21
C GLN A 289 10.78 19.14 -17.50
N MET A 290 10.68 18.24 -16.52
CA MET A 290 11.85 17.60 -15.87
C MET A 290 12.62 16.66 -16.81
N GLY A 291 12.08 16.35 -17.99
CA GLY A 291 12.76 15.60 -19.04
C GLY A 291 12.34 14.14 -19.17
N ALA A 292 11.27 13.68 -18.51
CA ALA A 292 10.71 12.34 -18.74
C ALA A 292 10.18 12.19 -20.18
N ARG A 293 10.32 10.99 -20.77
CA ARG A 293 9.64 10.63 -22.02
C ARG A 293 8.32 9.98 -21.66
N ILE A 294 7.22 10.55 -22.14
CA ILE A 294 5.88 10.08 -21.83
C ILE A 294 5.06 10.03 -23.11
N ASP A 295 4.60 8.84 -23.45
CA ASP A 295 3.55 8.61 -24.44
C ASP A 295 2.23 8.36 -23.71
N SER A 296 1.13 8.79 -24.30
CA SER A 296 -0.19 8.71 -23.68
C SER A 296 -1.24 8.41 -24.72
N GLY A 297 -2.21 7.58 -24.38
CA GLY A 297 -3.41 7.36 -25.18
C GLY A 297 -4.66 7.32 -24.31
N PRO A 298 -5.80 6.89 -24.89
CA PRO A 298 -7.03 6.72 -24.13
C PRO A 298 -6.83 5.65 -23.06
N ASN A 299 -6.97 6.04 -21.79
CA ASN A 299 -6.89 5.15 -20.63
C ASN A 299 -5.53 4.45 -20.38
N TRP A 300 -4.42 4.95 -20.94
CA TRP A 300 -3.08 4.47 -20.61
C TRP A 300 -1.99 5.55 -20.72
N LEU A 301 -0.90 5.36 -19.99
CA LEU A 301 0.36 6.11 -20.10
C LEU A 301 1.54 5.14 -20.25
N ALA A 302 2.58 5.53 -20.99
CA ALA A 302 3.86 4.83 -21.05
C ALA A 302 4.98 5.82 -20.76
N ILE A 303 5.81 5.51 -19.77
CA ILE A 303 6.82 6.42 -19.24
C ILE A 303 8.17 5.74 -19.24
N SER A 304 9.17 6.40 -19.81
CA SER A 304 10.56 5.98 -19.71
C SER A 304 11.47 7.15 -19.36
N ARG A 305 12.65 6.83 -18.83
CA ARG A 305 13.66 7.85 -18.52
C ARG A 305 14.06 8.59 -19.80
N GLY A 306 14.05 9.93 -19.73
CA GLY A 306 14.50 10.80 -20.80
C GLY A 306 15.81 11.50 -20.46
N ALA A 307 15.78 12.81 -20.22
CA ALA A 307 16.96 13.55 -19.76
C ALA A 307 17.42 13.02 -18.38
N TRP A 308 18.73 12.89 -18.19
CA TRP A 308 19.32 12.46 -16.93
C TRP A 308 20.65 13.20 -16.68
N PRO A 309 20.88 13.80 -15.50
CA PRO A 309 19.93 14.02 -14.40
C PRO A 309 18.64 14.72 -14.87
N LEU A 310 17.59 14.65 -14.03
CA LEU A 310 16.33 15.35 -14.34
C LEU A 310 16.59 16.86 -14.42
N LYS A 311 15.80 17.59 -15.20
CA LYS A 311 15.91 19.05 -15.27
C LYS A 311 15.22 19.70 -14.07
N ALA A 312 15.87 20.69 -13.48
CA ALA A 312 15.27 21.51 -12.44
C ALA A 312 14.05 22.28 -12.96
N ILE A 313 13.02 22.44 -12.12
CA ILE A 313 11.79 23.16 -12.46
C ILE A 313 11.35 24.11 -11.35
N GLU A 314 10.67 25.17 -11.74
CA GLU A 314 9.91 26.03 -10.85
C GLU A 314 8.44 25.98 -11.27
N LEU A 315 7.56 25.57 -10.36
CA LEU A 315 6.19 25.23 -10.70
C LEU A 315 5.19 25.83 -9.70
N ASP A 316 4.11 26.41 -10.23
CA ASP A 316 2.88 26.60 -9.48
C ASP A 316 2.13 25.27 -9.37
N ALA A 317 2.05 24.72 -8.16
CA ALA A 317 1.48 23.41 -7.91
C ALA A 317 -0.03 23.42 -7.62
N ASN A 318 -0.73 24.57 -7.72
CA ASN A 318 -2.17 24.67 -7.44
C ASN A 318 -3.03 23.79 -8.38
N HIS A 319 -2.52 23.47 -9.57
CA HIS A 319 -3.19 22.61 -10.54
C HIS A 319 -3.00 21.11 -10.30
N ILE A 320 -2.01 20.72 -9.52
CA ILE A 320 -1.70 19.31 -9.20
C ILE A 320 -1.35 19.16 -7.72
N PRO A 321 -2.16 19.72 -6.80
CA PRO A 321 -1.74 19.96 -5.43
C PRO A 321 -1.38 18.66 -4.70
N ASP A 322 -2.03 17.55 -5.04
CA ASP A 322 -1.80 16.27 -4.41
C ASP A 322 -0.66 15.48 -5.06
N ALA A 323 -0.50 15.54 -6.39
CA ALA A 323 0.60 14.92 -7.13
C ALA A 323 1.94 15.68 -7.03
N ALA A 324 1.93 16.97 -6.69
CA ALA A 324 3.15 17.78 -6.59
C ALA A 324 4.13 17.32 -5.51
N MET A 325 3.69 16.57 -4.49
CA MET A 325 4.60 15.95 -3.50
C MET A 325 5.61 15.02 -4.17
N THR A 326 5.21 14.34 -5.23
CA THR A 326 6.08 13.44 -5.98
C THR A 326 7.21 14.23 -6.69
N LEU A 327 6.94 15.45 -7.15
CA LEU A 327 7.97 16.33 -7.74
C LEU A 327 9.06 16.72 -6.73
N ALA A 328 8.69 16.87 -5.44
CA ALA A 328 9.66 17.20 -4.40
C ALA A 328 10.69 16.07 -4.18
N VAL A 329 10.30 14.81 -4.37
CA VAL A 329 11.24 13.67 -4.34
C VAL A 329 12.01 13.55 -5.67
N MET A 330 11.35 13.79 -6.81
CA MET A 330 12.04 13.85 -8.11
C MET A 330 13.16 14.90 -8.13
N ALA A 331 13.00 16.01 -7.40
CA ALA A 331 14.01 17.06 -7.28
C ALA A 331 15.34 16.57 -6.70
N LEU A 332 15.35 15.48 -5.91
CA LEU A 332 16.59 14.87 -5.42
C LEU A 332 17.50 14.37 -6.56
N TYR A 333 16.92 14.09 -7.73
CA TYR A 333 17.59 13.56 -8.92
C TYR A 333 17.82 14.62 -10.02
N ALA A 334 17.54 15.88 -9.71
CA ALA A 334 17.63 16.97 -10.68
C ALA A 334 19.06 17.54 -10.84
N ASP A 335 19.26 18.35 -11.88
CA ASP A 335 20.50 19.08 -12.17
C ASP A 335 20.62 20.43 -11.45
N GLY A 336 19.57 20.85 -10.75
CA GLY A 336 19.49 22.09 -9.98
C GLY A 336 18.30 22.09 -9.01
N PRO A 337 18.16 23.13 -8.17
CA PRO A 337 17.09 23.21 -7.18
C PRO A 337 15.72 23.37 -7.85
N CYS A 338 14.73 22.60 -7.38
CA CYS A 338 13.34 22.75 -7.80
C CYS A 338 12.55 23.56 -6.78
N LEU A 339 11.66 24.44 -7.24
CA LEU A 339 10.76 25.24 -6.40
C LEU A 339 9.29 24.92 -6.71
N LEU A 340 8.55 24.48 -5.69
CA LEU A 340 7.10 24.30 -5.74
C LEU A 340 6.44 25.45 -4.96
N ARG A 341 5.55 26.21 -5.61
CA ARG A 341 4.79 27.33 -5.01
C ARG A 341 3.30 27.05 -4.94
N ASN A 342 2.57 27.90 -4.23
CA ASN A 342 1.12 27.87 -4.09
C ASN A 342 0.61 26.55 -3.49
N ILE A 343 1.36 26.02 -2.52
CA ILE A 343 1.05 24.78 -1.79
C ILE A 343 0.58 25.03 -0.36
N ALA A 344 0.13 26.23 0.01
CA ALA A 344 -0.36 26.55 1.36
C ALA A 344 -1.37 25.51 1.91
N SER A 345 -2.23 24.98 1.03
CA SER A 345 -3.24 23.97 1.38
C SER A 345 -2.64 22.68 1.96
N TRP A 346 -1.36 22.37 1.72
CA TRP A 346 -0.64 21.20 2.24
C TRP A 346 -0.57 21.16 3.76
N ARG A 347 -0.62 22.33 4.42
CA ARG A 347 -0.49 22.43 5.88
C ARG A 347 -1.70 21.87 6.64
N VAL A 348 -2.87 21.87 6.00
CA VAL A 348 -4.17 21.52 6.62
C VAL A 348 -4.76 20.22 6.07
N LYS A 349 -3.94 19.37 5.45
CA LYS A 349 -4.32 18.05 4.93
C LYS A 349 -4.23 16.99 6.04
N GLU A 350 -3.96 15.75 5.67
CA GLU A 350 -3.77 14.63 6.60
C GLU A 350 -2.72 14.95 7.68
N THR A 351 -1.58 15.49 7.26
CA THR A 351 -0.52 16.10 8.11
C THR A 351 -0.17 17.49 7.58
N ASP A 352 0.71 18.24 8.26
CA ASP A 352 1.39 19.38 7.62
C ASP A 352 2.42 18.82 6.63
N ARG A 353 2.00 18.68 5.37
CA ARG A 353 2.82 18.04 4.33
C ARG A 353 4.05 18.87 3.96
N ILE A 354 4.06 20.19 4.16
CA ILE A 354 5.26 21.00 3.90
C ILE A 354 6.32 20.64 4.94
N ASP A 355 5.96 20.66 6.22
CA ASP A 355 6.87 20.31 7.32
C ASP A 355 7.33 18.85 7.23
N ALA A 356 6.40 17.92 6.96
CA ALA A 356 6.74 16.50 6.79
C ALA A 356 7.72 16.29 5.63
N MET A 357 7.43 16.80 4.43
CA MET A 357 8.33 16.66 3.28
C MET A 357 9.69 17.28 3.57
N ALA A 358 9.73 18.48 4.14
CA ALA A 358 10.99 19.16 4.43
C ALA A 358 11.86 18.40 5.45
N ARG A 359 11.28 17.86 6.52
CA ARG A 359 11.99 17.05 7.52
C ARG A 359 12.53 15.76 6.93
N GLU A 360 11.68 15.03 6.22
CA GLU A 360 12.03 13.70 5.71
C GLU A 360 13.03 13.78 4.54
N LEU A 361 12.95 14.79 3.66
CA LEU A 361 13.96 15.04 2.62
C LEU A 361 15.33 15.37 3.23
N ARG A 362 15.39 16.15 4.30
CA ARG A 362 16.66 16.48 4.99
C ARG A 362 17.33 15.23 5.58
N LYS A 363 16.56 14.22 6.01
CA LYS A 363 17.14 12.94 6.49
C LYS A 363 17.89 12.18 5.40
N LEU A 364 17.44 12.27 4.15
CA LEU A 364 18.12 11.70 2.98
C LEU A 364 19.39 12.47 2.60
N GLY A 365 19.63 13.64 3.20
CA GLY A 365 20.80 14.49 3.00
C GLY A 365 20.51 15.81 2.29
N ALA A 366 19.28 16.03 1.80
CA ALA A 366 18.96 17.18 0.97
C ALA A 366 18.98 18.51 1.75
N VAL A 367 19.39 19.58 1.08
CA VAL A 367 19.12 20.95 1.53
C VAL A 367 17.70 21.30 1.08
N VAL A 368 16.88 21.77 2.03
CA VAL A 368 15.49 22.14 1.78
C VAL A 368 15.22 23.50 2.40
N GLU A 369 14.60 24.38 1.62
CA GLU A 369 14.04 25.65 2.09
C GLU A 369 12.52 25.54 2.00
N ASP A 370 11.82 25.84 3.09
CA ASP A 370 10.36 25.76 3.16
C ASP A 370 9.78 27.03 3.78
N GLY A 371 8.58 27.40 3.35
CA GLY A 371 7.87 28.57 3.85
C GLY A 371 6.36 28.33 3.87
N PRO A 372 5.54 29.37 4.13
CA PRO A 372 4.10 29.21 4.33
C PRO A 372 3.38 28.46 3.21
N ASP A 373 3.81 28.64 1.97
CA ASP A 373 3.14 28.16 0.76
C ASP A 373 4.11 27.66 -0.33
N PHE A 374 5.36 27.38 0.04
CA PHE A 374 6.37 26.89 -0.91
C PHE A 374 7.32 25.85 -0.29
N LEU A 375 7.93 25.06 -1.18
CA LEU A 375 9.00 24.12 -0.86
C LEU A 375 10.06 24.16 -1.98
N ARG A 376 11.31 24.44 -1.63
CA ARG A 376 12.47 24.38 -2.52
C ARG A 376 13.38 23.24 -2.11
N VAL A 377 13.64 22.31 -3.02
CA VAL A 377 14.46 21.12 -2.77
C VAL A 377 15.70 21.18 -3.65
N HIS A 378 16.87 21.11 -3.03
CA HIS A 378 18.14 21.02 -3.75
C HIS A 378 18.47 19.56 -4.07
N PRO A 379 19.04 19.28 -5.25
CA PRO A 379 19.36 17.92 -5.68
C PRO A 379 20.50 17.32 -4.86
N LEU A 380 20.60 16.00 -4.87
CA LEU A 380 21.65 15.25 -4.18
C LEU A 380 22.65 14.64 -5.16
N ARG A 381 23.94 14.89 -4.92
CA ARG A 381 25.01 14.11 -5.58
C ARG A 381 25.10 12.74 -4.94
N ALA A 382 25.64 11.76 -5.66
CA ALA A 382 25.79 10.39 -5.16
C ALA A 382 26.58 10.30 -3.83
N ALA A 383 27.50 11.20 -3.54
CA ALA A 383 28.24 11.19 -2.27
C ALA A 383 27.42 11.71 -1.07
N ASP A 384 26.33 12.45 -1.31
CA ASP A 384 25.62 13.21 -0.29
C ASP A 384 24.37 12.48 0.25
N TRP A 385 23.93 11.42 -0.42
CA TRP A 385 22.80 10.60 0.02
C TRP A 385 23.08 9.91 1.35
N ARG A 386 22.03 9.75 2.15
CA ARG A 386 22.05 9.06 3.44
C ARG A 386 20.90 8.06 3.52
N ALA A 387 21.17 6.90 4.09
CA ALA A 387 20.11 5.98 4.49
C ALA A 387 19.25 6.66 5.56
N ALA A 388 17.93 6.54 5.43
CA ALA A 388 16.98 7.25 6.29
C ALA A 388 15.76 6.40 6.64
N SER A 389 15.29 6.58 7.88
CA SER A 389 13.97 6.13 8.34
C SER A 389 12.96 7.27 8.16
N ILE A 390 12.02 7.06 7.24
CA ILE A 390 11.02 8.02 6.83
C ILE A 390 9.77 7.84 7.67
N ARG A 391 9.42 8.87 8.45
CA ARG A 391 8.14 8.92 9.16
C ARG A 391 7.04 9.32 8.18
N THR A 392 5.95 8.57 8.16
CA THR A 392 4.84 8.81 7.21
C THR A 392 3.77 9.73 7.76
N TYR A 393 3.70 9.92 9.09
CA TYR A 393 2.70 10.75 9.76
C TYR A 393 1.26 10.28 9.49
N ASP A 394 1.08 8.97 9.26
CA ASP A 394 -0.18 8.38 8.77
C ASP A 394 -0.68 9.02 7.46
N ASP A 395 0.24 9.59 6.66
CA ASP A 395 -0.04 10.15 5.34
C ASP A 395 0.52 9.24 4.24
N HIS A 396 -0.38 8.48 3.63
CA HIS A 396 -0.15 7.67 2.43
C HIS A 396 0.72 8.33 1.36
N ARG A 397 0.57 9.64 1.12
CA ARG A 397 1.35 10.33 0.08
C ARG A 397 2.82 10.44 0.45
N VAL A 398 3.13 10.67 1.73
CA VAL A 398 4.51 10.71 2.23
C VAL A 398 5.16 9.35 2.01
N ALA A 399 4.50 8.26 2.41
CA ALA A 399 5.00 6.90 2.22
C ALA A 399 5.33 6.58 0.75
N MET A 400 4.39 6.85 -0.15
CA MET A 400 4.54 6.54 -1.57
C MET A 400 5.58 7.43 -2.25
N CYS A 401 5.61 8.74 -1.97
CA CYS A 401 6.62 9.65 -2.51
C CYS A 401 8.03 9.21 -2.12
N PHE A 402 8.26 8.97 -0.83
CA PHE A 402 9.60 8.64 -0.33
C PHE A 402 10.06 7.22 -0.69
N SER A 403 9.15 6.34 -1.11
CA SER A 403 9.57 5.04 -1.65
C SER A 403 10.46 5.16 -2.89
N LEU A 404 10.27 6.23 -3.68
CA LEU A 404 11.06 6.52 -4.88
C LEU A 404 12.52 6.86 -4.54
N ALA A 405 12.81 7.31 -3.31
CA ALA A 405 14.17 7.56 -2.86
C ALA A 405 15.03 6.28 -2.81
N ALA A 406 14.43 5.09 -2.81
CA ALA A 406 15.14 3.82 -2.88
C ALA A 406 15.90 3.62 -4.21
N PHE A 407 15.61 4.43 -5.24
CA PHE A 407 16.33 4.45 -6.52
C PHE A 407 17.56 5.36 -6.54
N ASN A 408 18.06 5.76 -5.37
CA ASN A 408 19.21 6.66 -5.24
C ASN A 408 20.48 6.06 -5.88
N PRO A 409 21.33 6.89 -6.51
CA PRO A 409 22.54 6.43 -7.19
C PRO A 409 23.62 5.90 -6.25
N SER A 410 23.45 6.06 -4.94
CA SER A 410 24.41 5.66 -3.90
C SER A 410 24.21 4.23 -3.41
N GLY A 411 23.15 3.56 -3.88
CA GLY A 411 22.86 2.19 -3.48
C GLY A 411 22.49 2.05 -2.00
N LEU A 412 21.86 3.07 -1.40
CA LEU A 412 21.45 3.08 0.01
C LEU A 412 19.99 2.66 0.16
N PRO A 413 19.64 1.86 1.20
CA PRO A 413 18.25 1.50 1.46
C PRO A 413 17.48 2.66 2.11
N VAL A 414 16.15 2.58 2.01
CA VAL A 414 15.21 3.54 2.64
C VAL A 414 14.21 2.77 3.48
N ARG A 415 14.04 3.17 4.75
CA ARG A 415 13.04 2.58 5.65
C ARG A 415 11.78 3.45 5.64
N ILE A 416 10.63 2.89 5.31
CA ILE A 416 9.33 3.55 5.45
C ILE A 416 8.68 3.08 6.76
N LEU A 417 8.42 4.00 7.69
CA LEU A 417 7.72 3.70 8.94
C LEU A 417 6.21 3.68 8.70
N GLU A 418 5.49 2.75 9.33
CA GLU A 418 4.03 2.63 9.21
C GLU A 418 3.55 2.53 7.74
N PRO A 419 4.12 1.60 6.93
CA PRO A 419 3.82 1.48 5.49
C PRO A 419 2.35 1.20 5.19
N HIS A 420 1.58 0.68 6.15
CA HIS A 420 0.17 0.38 5.99
C HIS A 420 -0.71 1.62 5.73
N CYS A 421 -0.23 2.83 6.02
CA CYS A 421 -0.98 4.07 5.78
C CYS A 421 -1.36 4.26 4.29
N VAL A 422 -0.66 3.60 3.36
CA VAL A 422 -1.00 3.59 1.92
C VAL A 422 -2.40 3.04 1.62
N ALA A 423 -2.97 2.23 2.52
CA ALA A 423 -4.33 1.68 2.43
C ALA A 423 -5.43 2.71 2.17
N LYS A 424 -5.18 3.97 2.52
CA LYS A 424 -6.12 5.07 2.30
C LYS A 424 -6.45 5.31 0.82
N THR A 425 -5.49 5.07 -0.09
CA THR A 425 -5.69 5.29 -1.54
C THR A 425 -5.14 4.18 -2.43
N PHE A 426 -4.18 3.40 -1.95
CA PHE A 426 -3.52 2.35 -2.72
C PHE A 426 -3.06 1.18 -1.82
N PRO A 427 -4.00 0.30 -1.42
CA PRO A 427 -3.77 -0.80 -0.49
C PRO A 427 -2.58 -1.72 -0.75
N ASP A 428 -2.29 -2.00 -2.01
CA ASP A 428 -1.25 -2.89 -2.50
C ASP A 428 -0.12 -2.12 -3.20
N TYR A 429 0.11 -0.87 -2.80
CA TYR A 429 1.11 0.00 -3.41
C TYR A 429 2.51 -0.62 -3.45
N PHE A 430 3.02 -1.12 -2.33
CA PHE A 430 4.38 -1.64 -2.25
C PHE A 430 4.52 -2.96 -3.02
N GLU A 431 3.50 -3.82 -2.99
CA GLU A 431 3.43 -5.00 -3.84
C GLU A 431 3.45 -4.63 -5.33
N THR A 432 2.68 -3.60 -5.71
CA THR A 432 2.67 -3.09 -7.09
C THR A 432 4.05 -2.53 -7.46
N LEU A 433 4.67 -1.72 -6.60
CA LEU A 433 6.02 -1.18 -6.79
C LEU A 433 7.04 -2.32 -7.00
N PHE A 434 7.04 -3.33 -6.14
CA PHE A 434 7.97 -4.45 -6.23
C PHE A 434 7.72 -5.36 -7.45
N SER A 435 6.50 -5.37 -8.00
CA SER A 435 6.21 -6.15 -9.20
C SER A 435 6.83 -5.56 -10.47
N VAL A 436 7.19 -4.28 -10.45
CA VAL A 436 7.82 -3.56 -11.58
C VAL A 436 9.19 -2.99 -11.26
N ALA A 437 9.71 -3.18 -10.04
CA ALA A 437 11.02 -2.71 -9.63
C ALA A 437 12.07 -3.82 -9.65
N GLU A 438 13.29 -3.44 -9.95
CA GLU A 438 14.46 -4.31 -9.95
C GLU A 438 15.49 -3.81 -8.95
N ALA A 439 16.06 -4.73 -8.17
CA ALA A 439 17.18 -4.46 -7.28
C ALA A 439 18.40 -5.25 -7.74
N ALA A 440 19.59 -4.62 -7.65
CA ALA A 440 20.85 -5.32 -7.90
C ALA A 440 21.09 -6.41 -6.85
N GLU A 441 20.74 -6.12 -5.59
CA GLU A 441 20.81 -7.08 -4.50
C GLU A 441 19.55 -7.01 -3.64
N VAL A 442 18.88 -8.15 -3.51
CA VAL A 442 17.76 -8.32 -2.58
C VAL A 442 18.30 -8.90 -1.27
N PRO A 443 18.01 -8.33 -0.10
CA PRO A 443 18.55 -8.82 1.17
C PRO A 443 18.06 -10.23 1.49
N VAL A 444 18.97 -11.05 2.03
CA VAL A 444 18.68 -12.41 2.49
C VAL A 444 19.14 -12.59 3.92
N ILE A 445 18.27 -13.15 4.76
CA ILE A 445 18.59 -13.66 6.10
C ILE A 445 18.58 -15.18 6.03
N CYS A 446 19.71 -15.82 6.32
CA CYS A 446 19.77 -17.28 6.43
C CYS A 446 19.63 -17.70 7.90
N ILE A 447 18.76 -18.68 8.17
CA ILE A 447 18.63 -19.32 9.47
C ILE A 447 18.92 -20.81 9.30
N ASP A 448 20.18 -21.17 9.48
CA ASP A 448 20.64 -22.55 9.39
C ASP A 448 20.67 -23.24 10.75
N GLY A 449 20.52 -24.56 10.77
CA GLY A 449 20.69 -25.33 11.99
C GLY A 449 20.18 -26.77 11.89
N PRO A 450 20.40 -27.58 12.94
CA PRO A 450 19.96 -28.97 12.96
C PRO A 450 18.44 -29.12 12.87
N THR A 451 17.97 -30.37 12.72
CA THR A 451 16.54 -30.64 12.80
C THR A 451 16.03 -30.38 14.23
N ALA A 452 14.76 -29.95 14.34
CA ALA A 452 14.07 -29.69 15.60
C ALA A 452 14.65 -28.54 16.46
N SER A 453 15.56 -27.70 15.93
CA SER A 453 16.05 -26.48 16.62
C SER A 453 15.02 -25.35 16.73
N GLY A 454 13.91 -25.42 15.98
CA GLY A 454 12.90 -24.36 15.92
C GLY A 454 13.10 -23.34 14.78
N LYS A 455 14.07 -23.58 13.88
CA LYS A 455 14.41 -22.65 12.79
C LYS A 455 13.23 -22.24 11.89
N GLY A 456 12.38 -23.17 11.47
CA GLY A 456 11.24 -22.84 10.61
C GLY A 456 10.24 -21.92 11.31
N THR A 457 9.93 -22.18 12.58
CA THR A 457 9.06 -21.30 13.39
C THR A 457 9.67 -19.90 13.57
N LEU A 458 10.97 -19.84 13.87
CA LEU A 458 11.71 -18.58 13.99
C LEU A 458 11.72 -17.81 12.66
N ALA A 459 12.04 -18.48 11.55
CA ALA A 459 12.16 -17.88 10.23
C ALA A 459 10.83 -17.32 9.71
N VAL A 460 9.72 -18.04 9.90
CA VAL A 460 8.38 -17.54 9.54
C VAL A 460 8.05 -16.27 10.32
N ALA A 461 8.30 -16.26 11.64
CA ALA A 461 8.02 -15.10 12.48
C ALA A 461 8.89 -13.89 12.12
N VAL A 462 10.18 -14.09 11.84
CA VAL A 462 11.09 -13.03 11.38
C VAL A 462 10.65 -12.50 10.00
N ALA A 463 10.33 -13.39 9.06
CA ALA A 463 9.85 -13.01 7.73
C ALA A 463 8.58 -12.15 7.83
N TYR A 464 7.63 -12.57 8.67
CA TYR A 464 6.39 -11.83 8.91
C TYR A 464 6.66 -10.43 9.48
N GLN A 465 7.53 -10.30 10.49
CA GLN A 465 7.82 -9.00 11.11
C GLN A 465 8.55 -8.03 10.16
N LEU A 466 9.34 -8.54 9.22
CA LEU A 466 10.08 -7.74 8.24
C LEU A 466 9.32 -7.54 6.92
N GLY A 467 8.22 -8.25 6.68
CA GLY A 467 7.55 -8.29 5.39
C GLY A 467 8.35 -9.03 4.31
N TYR A 468 9.25 -9.93 4.69
CA TYR A 468 10.08 -10.67 3.74
C TYR A 468 9.37 -11.94 3.26
N HIS A 469 9.77 -12.43 2.09
CA HIS A 469 9.41 -13.77 1.65
C HIS A 469 10.08 -14.81 2.56
N TYR A 470 9.50 -16.00 2.59
CA TYR A 470 10.01 -17.13 3.37
C TYR A 470 10.29 -18.32 2.47
N LEU A 471 11.45 -18.97 2.67
CA LEU A 471 11.82 -20.22 2.03
C LEU A 471 12.15 -21.28 3.08
N ASP A 472 11.34 -22.35 3.14
CA ASP A 472 11.70 -23.63 3.77
C ASP A 472 12.39 -24.52 2.74
N SER A 473 13.73 -24.50 2.75
CA SER A 473 14.53 -25.33 1.85
C SER A 473 14.28 -26.83 2.08
N GLY A 474 13.99 -27.23 3.32
CA GLY A 474 13.66 -28.60 3.66
C GLY A 474 12.38 -29.09 2.98
N THR A 475 11.40 -28.21 2.76
CA THR A 475 10.18 -28.56 2.01
C THR A 475 10.50 -28.96 0.57
N LEU A 476 11.42 -28.27 -0.11
CA LEU A 476 11.81 -28.61 -1.48
C LEU A 476 12.37 -30.03 -1.58
N TYR A 477 13.26 -30.41 -0.65
CA TYR A 477 13.79 -31.77 -0.59
C TYR A 477 12.73 -32.82 -0.23
N ARG A 478 11.77 -32.49 0.64
CA ARG A 478 10.66 -33.41 1.00
C ARG A 478 9.70 -33.63 -0.15
N VAL A 479 9.36 -32.58 -0.89
CA VAL A 479 8.56 -32.68 -2.13
C VAL A 479 9.31 -33.50 -3.17
N THR A 480 10.61 -33.28 -3.35
CA THR A 480 11.45 -34.06 -4.27
C THR A 480 11.47 -35.55 -3.88
N GLY A 481 11.64 -35.85 -2.59
CA GLY A 481 11.59 -37.23 -2.07
C GLY A 481 10.22 -37.90 -2.26
N LEU A 482 9.12 -37.14 -2.07
CA LEU A 482 7.78 -37.63 -2.36
C LEU A 482 7.60 -37.94 -3.85
N ALA A 483 8.04 -37.03 -4.73
CA ALA A 483 7.95 -37.21 -6.18
C ALA A 483 8.81 -38.39 -6.66
N MET A 484 10.02 -38.56 -6.10
CA MET A 484 10.90 -39.70 -6.32
C MET A 484 10.18 -41.02 -6.00
N ARG A 485 9.59 -41.14 -4.80
CA ARG A 485 8.84 -42.34 -4.39
C ARG A 485 7.64 -42.62 -5.29
N ARG A 486 6.85 -41.59 -5.62
CA ARG A 486 5.70 -41.72 -6.54
C ARG A 486 6.11 -42.19 -7.94
N SER A 487 7.35 -41.93 -8.33
CA SER A 487 7.93 -42.34 -9.60
C SER A 487 8.64 -43.70 -9.54
N GLY A 488 8.60 -44.41 -8.40
CA GLY A 488 9.25 -45.71 -8.21
C GLY A 488 10.79 -45.66 -8.22
N LEU A 489 11.38 -44.50 -7.89
CA LEU A 489 12.83 -44.30 -7.87
C LEU A 489 13.39 -44.49 -6.46
N GLU A 490 14.64 -44.95 -6.37
CA GLU A 490 15.40 -45.04 -5.12
C GLU A 490 16.47 -43.95 -5.02
N ALA A 491 16.72 -43.43 -3.82
CA ALA A 491 17.74 -42.40 -3.61
C ALA A 491 19.14 -43.04 -3.57
N ASP A 492 19.67 -43.35 -4.76
CA ASP A 492 20.98 -43.94 -5.01
C ASP A 492 21.65 -43.29 -6.25
N ALA A 493 22.89 -43.70 -6.54
CA ALA A 493 23.66 -43.17 -7.68
C ALA A 493 23.08 -43.57 -9.05
N THR A 494 22.34 -44.68 -9.15
CA THR A 494 21.76 -45.15 -10.41
C THR A 494 20.57 -44.30 -10.85
N HIS A 495 19.77 -43.82 -9.90
CA HIS A 495 18.60 -42.99 -10.16
C HIS A 495 18.86 -41.49 -10.04
N GLU A 496 20.03 -41.08 -9.52
CA GLU A 496 20.37 -39.69 -9.22
C GLU A 496 20.05 -38.72 -10.36
N ALA A 497 20.44 -39.01 -11.60
CA ALA A 497 20.19 -38.14 -12.75
C ALA A 497 18.69 -37.94 -13.04
N ARG A 498 17.87 -38.99 -12.87
CA ARG A 498 16.42 -38.94 -13.07
C ARG A 498 15.73 -38.16 -11.95
N ILE A 499 16.21 -38.31 -10.71
CA ILE A 499 15.70 -37.54 -9.56
C ILE A 499 16.06 -36.06 -9.72
N ALA A 500 17.26 -35.75 -10.22
CA ALA A 500 17.67 -34.39 -10.49
C ALA A 500 16.79 -33.72 -11.56
N GLU A 501 16.46 -34.44 -12.64
CA GLU A 501 15.53 -33.93 -13.66
C GLU A 501 14.13 -33.68 -13.08
N LEU A 502 13.61 -34.64 -12.32
CA LEU A 502 12.34 -34.47 -11.61
C LEU A 502 12.34 -33.22 -10.74
N ALA A 503 13.45 -32.96 -10.03
CA ALA A 503 13.62 -31.80 -9.17
C ALA A 503 13.63 -30.47 -9.95
N ARG A 504 14.19 -30.43 -11.17
CA ARG A 504 14.20 -29.24 -12.03
C ARG A 504 12.80 -28.87 -12.53
N THR A 505 12.00 -29.87 -12.87
CA THR A 505 10.67 -29.69 -13.48
C THR A 505 9.53 -29.87 -12.49
N LEU A 506 9.81 -29.80 -11.18
CA LEU A 506 8.81 -29.97 -10.12
C LEU A 506 7.66 -28.97 -10.32
N PRO A 507 6.41 -29.42 -10.56
CA PRO A 507 5.25 -28.54 -10.68
C PRO A 507 4.79 -28.10 -9.29
N LEU A 508 5.65 -27.35 -8.60
CA LEU A 508 5.51 -26.94 -7.22
C LEU A 508 4.94 -25.53 -7.12
N ARG A 509 3.88 -25.37 -6.33
CA ARG A 509 3.28 -24.07 -6.02
C ARG A 509 3.03 -23.95 -4.53
N PHE A 510 3.39 -22.81 -3.95
CA PHE A 510 3.04 -22.44 -2.58
C PHE A 510 1.87 -21.45 -2.66
N ALA A 511 0.75 -21.76 -2.01
CA ALA A 511 -0.44 -20.91 -1.99
C ALA A 511 -1.21 -21.11 -0.69
N ASP A 512 -1.62 -20.03 -0.03
CA ASP A 512 -2.46 -20.06 1.18
C ASP A 512 -1.95 -20.99 2.30
N GLY A 513 -0.61 -21.02 2.49
CA GLY A 513 0.04 -21.89 3.48
C GLY A 513 0.10 -23.38 3.10
N LYS A 514 -0.36 -23.74 1.89
CA LYS A 514 -0.32 -25.09 1.32
C LYS A 514 0.84 -25.27 0.36
N VAL A 515 1.27 -26.52 0.24
CA VAL A 515 2.28 -26.97 -0.73
C VAL A 515 1.58 -27.84 -1.76
N LEU A 516 1.45 -27.32 -2.98
CA LEU A 516 0.79 -28.01 -4.09
C LEU A 516 1.83 -28.64 -5.02
N LEU A 517 1.66 -29.93 -5.33
CA LEU A 517 2.45 -30.67 -6.31
C LEU A 517 1.52 -31.12 -7.45
N ALA A 518 1.72 -30.58 -8.65
CA ALA A 518 0.84 -30.83 -9.81
C ALA A 518 -0.66 -30.53 -9.51
N GLY A 519 -0.92 -29.53 -8.66
CA GLY A 519 -2.27 -29.14 -8.23
C GLY A 519 -2.82 -29.91 -7.02
N GLU A 520 -2.16 -30.97 -6.56
CA GLU A 520 -2.53 -31.74 -5.37
C GLU A 520 -1.92 -31.12 -4.11
N ASP A 521 -2.70 -30.96 -3.05
CA ASP A 521 -2.20 -30.53 -1.73
C ASP A 521 -1.42 -31.66 -1.05
N VAL A 522 -0.09 -31.52 -0.99
CA VAL A 522 0.82 -32.49 -0.38
C VAL A 522 1.31 -32.07 1.00
N SER A 523 0.73 -31.02 1.59
CA SER A 523 1.22 -30.37 2.82
C SER A 523 1.42 -31.36 3.99
N ASP A 524 0.47 -32.28 4.18
CA ASP A 524 0.57 -33.28 5.26
C ASP A 524 1.48 -34.44 4.87
N ALA A 525 1.45 -34.87 3.61
CA ALA A 525 2.30 -35.96 3.10
C ALA A 525 3.79 -35.64 3.29
N ILE A 526 4.19 -34.38 3.07
CA ILE A 526 5.58 -33.94 3.22
C ILE A 526 5.99 -33.65 4.68
N ARG A 527 5.07 -33.72 5.66
CA ARG A 527 5.38 -33.50 7.09
C ARG A 527 5.58 -34.80 7.86
N THR A 528 5.48 -35.94 7.18
CA THR A 528 5.69 -37.28 7.73
C THR A 528 7.17 -37.56 8.03
N GLU A 529 7.43 -38.52 8.91
CA GLU A 529 8.79 -38.98 9.19
C GLU A 529 9.46 -39.60 7.96
N ALA A 530 8.71 -40.42 7.21
CA ALA A 530 9.16 -41.00 5.95
C ALA A 530 9.62 -39.93 4.96
N ALA A 531 8.85 -38.85 4.77
CA ALA A 531 9.27 -37.74 3.92
C ALA A 531 10.54 -37.05 4.44
N GLY A 532 10.71 -36.96 5.76
CA GLY A 532 11.94 -36.46 6.39
C GLY A 532 13.17 -37.33 6.11
N MET A 533 13.00 -38.66 6.05
CA MET A 533 14.05 -39.60 5.67
C MET A 533 14.37 -39.52 4.17
N ASP A 534 13.35 -39.45 3.31
CA ASP A 534 13.55 -39.30 1.87
C ASP A 534 14.31 -38.02 1.54
N ALA A 535 13.91 -36.89 2.14
CA ALA A 535 14.63 -35.63 2.00
C ALA A 535 16.10 -35.75 2.43
N SER A 536 16.38 -36.51 3.49
CA SER A 536 17.75 -36.73 3.97
C SER A 536 18.59 -37.52 2.96
N ARG A 537 18.01 -38.54 2.31
CA ARG A 537 18.68 -39.35 1.28
C ARG A 537 18.86 -38.57 -0.02
N VAL A 538 17.81 -37.90 -0.48
CA VAL A 538 17.83 -37.11 -1.72
C VAL A 538 18.79 -35.91 -1.62
N SER A 539 18.83 -35.23 -0.47
CA SER A 539 19.77 -34.12 -0.24
C SER A 539 21.24 -34.54 -0.19
N ALA A 540 21.56 -35.84 -0.12
CA ALA A 540 22.92 -36.35 -0.22
C ALA A 540 23.40 -36.50 -1.67
N LEU A 541 22.50 -36.45 -2.65
CA LEU A 541 22.80 -36.61 -4.08
C LEU A 541 23.23 -35.26 -4.71
N PRO A 542 24.49 -35.11 -5.16
CA PRO A 542 24.99 -33.84 -5.71
C PRO A 542 24.17 -33.26 -6.86
N ALA A 543 23.74 -34.08 -7.82
CA ALA A 543 22.99 -33.62 -8.99
C ALA A 543 21.61 -33.06 -8.61
N VAL A 544 20.97 -33.63 -7.58
CA VAL A 544 19.68 -33.13 -7.09
C VAL A 544 19.84 -31.79 -6.39
N ARG A 545 20.91 -31.63 -5.60
CA ARG A 545 21.23 -30.33 -4.98
C ARG A 545 21.47 -29.25 -6.04
N GLN A 546 22.21 -29.58 -7.09
CA GLN A 546 22.45 -28.66 -8.20
C GLN A 546 21.16 -28.28 -8.92
N ALA A 547 20.24 -29.25 -9.13
CA ALA A 547 18.94 -29.00 -9.72
C ALA A 547 18.07 -28.05 -8.88
N LEU A 548 18.04 -28.24 -7.55
CA LEU A 548 17.23 -27.41 -6.65
C LEU A 548 17.83 -26.02 -6.40
N LEU A 549 19.13 -25.81 -6.64
CA LEU A 549 19.81 -24.54 -6.38
C LEU A 549 19.17 -23.36 -7.11
N ALA A 550 18.83 -23.54 -8.39
CA ALA A 550 18.19 -22.49 -9.18
C ALA A 550 16.79 -22.15 -8.61
N LEU A 551 16.02 -23.18 -8.25
CA LEU A 551 14.70 -23.01 -7.63
C LEU A 551 14.83 -22.27 -6.30
N GLN A 552 15.75 -22.67 -5.42
CA GLN A 552 16.01 -22.00 -4.14
C GLN A 552 16.35 -20.52 -4.34
N LYS A 553 17.26 -20.21 -5.28
CA LYS A 553 17.64 -18.83 -5.59
C LYS A 553 16.48 -17.99 -6.12
N SER A 554 15.51 -18.58 -6.82
CA SER A 554 14.33 -17.86 -7.33
C SER A 554 13.38 -17.34 -6.25
N PHE A 555 13.54 -17.75 -4.99
CA PHE A 555 12.80 -17.19 -3.85
C PHE A 555 13.37 -15.85 -3.37
N ARG A 556 14.59 -15.47 -3.80
CA ARG A 556 15.18 -14.16 -3.50
C ARG A 556 14.45 -13.09 -4.31
N ARG A 557 13.41 -12.50 -3.70
CA ARG A 557 12.51 -11.51 -4.30
C ARG A 557 12.35 -10.32 -3.37
N LEU A 558 12.02 -9.15 -3.93
CA LEU A 558 11.74 -7.94 -3.16
C LEU A 558 10.55 -8.14 -2.20
N PRO A 559 10.56 -7.54 -1.00
CA PRO A 559 11.62 -6.68 -0.44
C PRO A 559 12.81 -7.44 0.13
N GLY A 560 12.70 -8.76 0.34
CA GLY A 560 13.75 -9.58 0.93
C GLY A 560 13.32 -11.04 1.14
N LEU A 561 14.25 -11.87 1.58
CA LEU A 561 14.04 -13.30 1.85
C LEU A 561 14.58 -13.71 3.23
N VAL A 562 13.79 -14.46 3.98
CA VAL A 562 14.28 -15.28 5.11
C VAL A 562 14.28 -16.74 4.65
N ALA A 563 15.46 -17.35 4.55
CA ALA A 563 15.64 -18.73 4.12
C ALA A 563 16.09 -19.59 5.30
N ASP A 564 15.34 -20.65 5.61
CA ASP A 564 15.74 -21.63 6.63
C ASP A 564 16.20 -22.96 6.01
N GLY A 565 17.23 -23.54 6.61
CA GLY A 565 17.82 -24.76 6.11
C GLY A 565 18.98 -25.26 6.95
N ARG A 566 19.96 -25.86 6.27
CA ARG A 566 21.18 -26.42 6.89
C ARG A 566 22.47 -25.81 6.33
N ASP A 567 22.36 -25.22 5.15
CA ASP A 567 23.45 -24.75 4.31
C ASP A 567 23.02 -23.53 3.46
N MET A 568 21.99 -22.80 3.90
CA MET A 568 21.51 -21.61 3.22
C MET A 568 22.62 -20.55 3.20
N GLY A 569 23.27 -20.29 4.34
CA GLY A 569 24.32 -19.29 4.45
C GLY A 569 25.70 -19.75 3.97
N THR A 570 25.91 -21.06 3.75
CA THR A 570 27.20 -21.60 3.27
C THR A 570 27.22 -21.89 1.77
N VAL A 571 26.11 -22.36 1.19
CA VAL A 571 26.07 -22.85 -0.19
C VAL A 571 25.08 -22.07 -1.06
N VAL A 572 23.86 -21.81 -0.56
CA VAL A 572 22.79 -21.25 -1.41
C VAL A 572 22.90 -19.73 -1.56
N PHE A 573 23.06 -19.04 -0.43
CA PHE A 573 23.18 -17.59 -0.28
C PHE A 573 24.43 -17.25 0.56
N PRO A 574 25.64 -17.55 0.06
CA PRO A 574 26.88 -17.19 0.75
C PRO A 574 27.07 -15.68 0.89
N ASP A 575 26.32 -14.88 0.13
CA ASP A 575 26.24 -13.42 0.15
C ASP A 575 25.12 -12.88 1.05
N ALA A 576 24.43 -13.73 1.82
CA ALA A 576 23.38 -13.30 2.73
C ALA A 576 23.90 -12.27 3.76
N ALA A 577 23.19 -11.15 3.88
CA ALA A 577 23.56 -10.03 4.74
C ALA A 577 23.55 -10.41 6.24
N LEU A 578 22.73 -11.37 6.64
CA LEU A 578 22.77 -11.98 7.96
C LEU A 578 22.65 -13.50 7.85
N LYS A 579 23.55 -14.20 8.54
CA LYS A 579 23.51 -15.66 8.68
C LYS A 579 23.44 -15.98 10.17
N VAL A 580 22.36 -16.64 10.57
CA VAL A 580 22.16 -17.13 11.94
C VAL A 580 22.31 -18.64 11.92
N TYR A 581 23.14 -19.18 12.81
CA TYR A 581 23.21 -20.61 13.06
C TYR A 581 22.51 -20.92 14.38
N LEU A 582 21.29 -21.43 14.27
CA LEU A 582 20.39 -21.70 15.39
C LEU A 582 20.63 -23.10 15.96
N THR A 583 21.05 -23.17 17.21
CA THR A 583 21.27 -24.41 17.94
C THR A 583 20.30 -24.57 19.11
N ALA A 584 20.17 -25.81 19.57
CA ALA A 584 19.52 -26.17 20.82
C ALA A 584 20.07 -27.52 21.28
N SER A 585 20.15 -27.75 22.59
CA SER A 585 20.60 -29.02 23.14
C SER A 585 19.75 -30.19 22.61
N ALA A 586 20.36 -31.36 22.39
CA ALA A 586 19.64 -32.53 21.88
C ALA A 586 18.47 -32.92 22.77
N ALA A 587 18.64 -32.79 24.10
CA ALA A 587 17.58 -32.98 25.08
C ALA A 587 16.40 -32.02 24.86
N GLN A 588 16.67 -30.71 24.71
CA GLN A 588 15.61 -29.72 24.49
C GLN A 588 14.87 -29.95 23.17
N ARG A 589 15.60 -30.32 22.11
CA ARG A 589 15.00 -30.63 20.80
C ARG A 589 14.14 -31.89 20.86
N ALA A 590 14.60 -32.93 21.58
CA ALA A 590 13.83 -34.14 21.82
C ALA A 590 12.54 -33.83 22.59
N GLU A 591 12.60 -32.98 23.62
CA GLU A 591 11.43 -32.60 24.42
C GLU A 591 10.39 -31.82 23.60
N ARG A 592 10.83 -30.83 22.81
CA ARG A 592 9.96 -30.08 21.89
C ARG A 592 9.28 -31.01 20.88
N ARG A 593 10.05 -31.94 20.31
CA ARG A 593 9.54 -32.92 19.34
C ARG A 593 8.58 -33.91 19.98
N PHE A 594 8.88 -34.37 21.19
CA PHE A 594 8.01 -35.24 21.98
C PHE A 594 6.65 -34.58 22.21
N LYS A 595 6.63 -33.34 22.71
CA LYS A 595 5.38 -32.55 22.92
C LYS A 595 4.57 -32.41 21.62
N GLN A 596 5.24 -32.17 20.49
CA GLN A 596 4.60 -32.06 19.18
C GLN A 596 3.98 -33.37 18.68
N LEU A 597 4.62 -34.51 18.94
CA LEU A 597 4.12 -35.83 18.50
C LEU A 597 2.97 -36.30 19.40
N VAL A 598 3.09 -36.08 20.72
CA VAL A 598 2.04 -36.38 21.70
C VAL A 598 0.78 -35.57 21.41
N SER A 599 0.89 -34.27 21.08
CA SER A 599 -0.28 -33.45 20.73
C SER A 599 -0.99 -33.89 19.44
N LYS A 600 -0.34 -34.75 18.63
CA LYS A 600 -0.91 -35.38 17.43
C LYS A 600 -1.34 -36.82 17.65
N GLY A 601 -1.30 -37.33 18.88
CA GLY A 601 -1.68 -38.71 19.23
C GLY A 601 -0.65 -39.77 18.80
N ILE A 602 0.60 -39.39 18.52
CA ILE A 602 1.66 -40.31 18.10
C ILE A 602 2.46 -40.75 19.34
N SER A 603 2.51 -42.07 19.58
CA SER A 603 3.30 -42.66 20.68
C SER A 603 4.79 -42.71 20.34
N THR A 604 5.63 -42.22 21.24
CA THR A 604 7.10 -42.21 21.11
C THR A 604 7.73 -42.07 22.50
N THR A 605 9.03 -42.34 22.65
CA THR A 605 9.78 -42.10 23.90
C THR A 605 10.73 -40.92 23.74
N LEU A 606 10.98 -40.19 24.84
CA LEU A 606 11.90 -39.05 24.84
C LEU A 606 13.35 -39.48 24.53
N ASP A 607 13.78 -40.60 25.12
CA ASP A 607 15.12 -41.15 24.91
C ASP A 607 15.34 -41.64 23.47
N GLY A 608 14.33 -42.27 22.86
CA GLY A 608 14.37 -42.69 21.46
C GLY A 608 14.51 -41.49 20.52
N LEU A 609 13.68 -40.46 20.70
CA LEU A 609 13.76 -39.22 19.92
C LEU A 609 15.11 -38.52 20.07
N ARG A 610 15.68 -38.53 21.27
CA ARG A 610 17.01 -37.95 21.51
C ARG A 610 18.09 -38.70 20.75
N ALA A 611 18.12 -40.03 20.86
CA ALA A 611 19.09 -40.85 20.14
C ALA A 611 18.97 -40.69 18.62
N ASP A 612 17.75 -40.62 18.09
CA ASP A 612 17.50 -40.41 16.66
C ASP A 612 18.00 -39.05 16.17
N LEU A 613 17.78 -37.99 16.95
CA LEU A 613 18.28 -36.64 16.65
C LEU A 613 19.81 -36.60 16.70
N GLU A 614 20.44 -37.19 17.71
CA GLU A 614 21.91 -37.24 17.85
C GLU A 614 22.54 -38.03 16.69
N ALA A 615 22.00 -39.21 16.36
CA ALA A 615 22.47 -40.01 15.23
C ALA A 615 22.30 -39.28 13.89
N ARG A 616 21.22 -38.54 13.73
CA ARG A 616 20.98 -37.72 12.53
C ARG A 616 21.97 -36.58 12.41
N ASP A 617 22.23 -35.85 13.49
CA ASP A 617 23.17 -34.73 13.48
C ASP A 617 24.59 -35.19 13.19
N LEU A 618 25.02 -36.35 13.71
CA LEU A 618 26.29 -36.96 13.36
C LEU A 618 26.38 -37.30 11.86
N ARG A 619 25.33 -37.90 11.29
CA ARG A 619 25.27 -38.18 9.84
C ARG A 619 25.27 -36.91 8.99
N ASP A 620 24.60 -35.85 9.42
CA ASP A 620 24.48 -34.60 8.67
C ASP A 620 25.75 -33.75 8.74
N SER A 621 26.45 -33.77 9.88
CA SER A 621 27.72 -33.05 10.06
C SER A 621 28.91 -33.73 9.38
N SER A 622 28.88 -35.07 9.23
CA SER A 622 29.97 -35.86 8.63
C SER A 622 29.90 -36.03 7.11
N ARG A 623 28.93 -35.40 6.41
CA ARG A 623 28.79 -35.53 4.95
C ARG A 623 29.91 -34.81 4.21
N SER A 624 30.32 -35.37 3.07
CA SER A 624 31.29 -34.74 2.16
C SER A 624 30.73 -33.52 1.43
N VAL A 625 29.41 -33.50 1.16
CA VAL A 625 28.72 -32.43 0.45
C VAL A 625 27.78 -31.68 1.39
N ALA A 626 27.96 -30.36 1.48
CA ALA A 626 27.17 -29.45 2.30
C ALA A 626 26.92 -29.95 3.73
N PRO A 627 27.99 -30.22 4.51
CA PRO A 627 27.86 -30.69 5.88
C PRO A 627 27.10 -29.68 6.74
N LEU A 628 26.38 -30.19 7.75
CA LEU A 628 25.74 -29.35 8.77
C LEU A 628 26.82 -28.64 9.60
N LYS A 629 27.14 -27.40 9.22
CA LYS A 629 28.10 -26.54 9.90
C LYS A 629 27.70 -25.07 9.76
N PRO A 630 28.02 -24.23 10.75
CA PRO A 630 27.85 -22.78 10.60
C PRO A 630 28.70 -22.24 9.45
N ALA A 631 28.19 -21.21 8.78
CA ALA A 631 29.01 -20.40 7.89
C ALA A 631 30.11 -19.68 8.68
N PRO A 632 31.28 -19.37 8.08
CA PRO A 632 32.38 -18.73 8.80
C PRO A 632 31.99 -17.40 9.49
N ASP A 633 31.05 -16.66 8.89
CA ASP A 633 30.53 -15.38 9.36
C ASP A 633 29.16 -15.49 10.07
N ALA A 634 28.69 -16.71 10.36
CA ALA A 634 27.40 -16.92 11.01
C ALA A 634 27.40 -16.45 12.47
N ARG A 635 26.32 -15.77 12.88
CA ARG A 635 25.99 -15.46 14.26
C ARG A 635 25.40 -16.70 14.93
N LEU A 636 26.04 -17.21 15.97
CA LEU A 636 25.55 -18.36 16.73
C LEU A 636 24.42 -17.93 17.66
N LEU A 637 23.31 -18.68 17.66
CA LEU A 637 22.17 -18.45 18.55
C LEU A 637 21.74 -19.78 19.17
N ASP A 638 22.04 -19.99 20.46
CA ASP A 638 21.48 -21.10 21.24
C ASP A 638 20.13 -20.68 21.81
N ASN A 639 19.06 -21.34 21.37
CA ASN A 639 17.70 -21.05 21.84
C ASN A 639 17.18 -22.07 22.87
N SER A 640 18.06 -22.86 23.50
CA SER A 640 17.64 -23.91 24.44
C SER A 640 16.77 -23.37 25.58
N ALA A 641 17.14 -22.21 26.13
CA ALA A 641 16.44 -21.54 27.23
C ALA A 641 15.55 -20.36 26.77
N LEU A 642 15.43 -20.12 25.46
CA LEU A 642 14.67 -18.99 24.92
C LEU A 642 13.28 -19.45 24.47
N SER A 643 12.30 -18.56 24.65
CA SER A 643 11.02 -18.67 23.94
C SER A 643 11.21 -18.37 22.45
N VAL A 644 10.16 -18.63 21.66
CA VAL A 644 10.17 -18.28 20.23
C VAL A 644 10.26 -16.76 20.07
N GLU A 645 9.51 -16.01 20.86
CA GLU A 645 9.46 -14.54 20.85
C GLU A 645 10.82 -13.94 21.18
N GLN A 646 11.49 -14.45 22.23
CA GLN A 646 12.84 -14.02 22.59
C GLN A 646 13.87 -14.35 21.50
N SER A 647 13.71 -15.49 20.83
CA SER A 647 14.56 -15.87 19.70
C SER A 647 14.36 -14.94 18.50
N VAL A 648 13.10 -14.58 18.20
CA VAL A 648 12.73 -13.63 17.14
C VAL A 648 13.33 -12.26 17.42
N GLU A 649 13.13 -11.74 18.63
CA GLU A 649 13.70 -10.45 19.06
C GLU A 649 15.22 -10.44 18.90
N ARG A 650 15.90 -11.52 19.30
CA ARG A 650 17.36 -11.61 19.17
C ARG A 650 17.81 -11.57 17.70
N VAL A 651 17.12 -12.26 16.81
CA VAL A 651 17.43 -12.22 15.36
C VAL A 651 17.15 -10.83 14.78
N LEU A 652 16.07 -10.17 15.19
CA LEU A 652 15.76 -8.81 14.72
C LEU A 652 16.78 -7.80 15.20
N VAL A 653 17.29 -7.92 16.44
CA VAL A 653 18.41 -7.10 16.94
C VAL A 653 19.65 -7.31 16.06
N LEU A 654 20.03 -8.56 15.79
CA LEU A 654 21.15 -8.88 14.90
C LEU A 654 20.93 -8.34 13.48
N TRP A 655 19.69 -8.31 13.00
CA TRP A 655 19.37 -7.73 11.70
C TRP A 655 19.53 -6.21 11.70
N GLN A 656 19.06 -5.52 12.74
CA GLN A 656 19.24 -4.07 12.86
C GLN A 656 20.71 -3.66 12.97
N GLU A 657 21.56 -4.47 13.61
CA GLU A 657 23.02 -4.22 13.70
C GLU A 657 23.69 -4.15 12.32
N VAL A 658 23.15 -4.83 11.30
CA VAL A 658 23.69 -4.81 9.93
C VAL A 658 22.97 -3.83 9.00
N GLN A 659 21.93 -3.13 9.48
CA GLN A 659 21.24 -2.10 8.72
C GLN A 659 21.92 -0.72 8.88
N PRO A 660 21.89 0.14 7.85
CA PRO A 660 22.51 1.47 7.92
C PRO A 660 21.61 2.53 8.58
N PHE A 661 20.46 2.15 9.14
CA PHE A 661 19.55 3.07 9.78
C PHE A 661 20.03 3.37 11.21
N LYS A 662 20.25 4.65 11.51
CA LYS A 662 20.53 5.07 12.90
C LYS A 662 19.32 4.76 13.79
N SER A 663 19.58 4.34 15.03
CA SER A 663 18.56 4.30 16.08
C SER A 663 17.96 5.70 16.20
N SER A 664 16.70 5.83 15.79
CA SER A 664 15.95 7.10 15.81
C SER A 664 15.53 7.49 17.21
#